data_AF-A0A6H1Z6D7-F1
#
_entry.id   AF-A0A6H1Z6D7-F1
#
_cell.length_a   1.000
_cell.length_b   1.000
_cell.length_c   1.000
_cell.angle_alpha   90.00
_cell.angle_beta   90.00
_cell.angle_gamma   90.00
#
_symmetry.space_group_name_H-M   'P 1'
#
loop_
_entity.id
_entity.type
_entity.pdbx_description
1 polymer ?
#
loop_
_entity_poly.entity_id
_entity_poly.type
_entity_poly.pdbx_seq_one_letter_code
_entity_poly.pdbx_strand_id
1 'polypeptide(L)'
;MVMATKTPQGARLNPQNTLELSQGMSIQTAIDTADAHGGFWVILLYPSTTYNEGDLTTTGGALITIRGMDEHVMIAPAAAPTTAVINITETLYLENITVISPDAAIPAVLVNTATGAPTITDCNIIGEGVGYSLQMTRGSVDVHRGSFSGDVHLSTVRCLMDCYFTTFLGDLITAAEPLNHDIDLMSCEFTGGNITSLATGATVLAIEGGSDIGTITDSGTGLFTITGSYVDSVSCLNAGGEIRIRGGTVNTWVGTNGTILWYITSGEMKVLGRGALDDINIMAAHDALPATGGLIHLLGSFSAEDMTITKPGVVLQGQKDSTVIAPTAALGATLFFFANTAIGSGLRDLIIDGDVNTNILTWLIHSFADQFFCSYVTLRNGPSYPLFVQCADDVLIEHSFIHDNGLGPTIAADGSDVYRLRFIFNDSYNNGQVDPPAGNADRMGVQLESAGGGMFYAPLVQGNNLYNNDGCGIWISASIDARIVDNRIYNNDQQGIFVLGGNVDGVIDNNLVRENGADGAAGYGTGIQFGDNAGGWNTSGWNITNNIVRDNGSDAAQRRGIRIWCSDGSINNIRITGNQVSGHKQWQFDFDILDDTNGGTGIDIRDNYPVMPHEVRDAIADVLGELGPADGLWVCIREDGGFNVVADLTRHGRDLAASKNLWDFDTEPMFKSKGVFLTFNGSDEYMSRADAGHLFSFANAAGNDDSPFSIILILSPAAGALAGATLLAKYEENTPSREWIVRIDANGYPEVELYDESANEYIGREDQTALTADTWTILIVTYDGSETSVGVKIYKDGVQVDDADHQSGGVYTAMEQLGPDLTGIYNVIGGPANGNFYTGAGAWFGLTRKELSADEAWCVTQRLQGLLGI
;
A
#
# COMPACT_ATOMS: atom_id res chain seq x y z
N MET A 1 -43.79 32.09 61.33
CA MET A 1 -43.25 33.31 61.97
C MET A 1 -42.37 33.96 60.93
N VAL A 2 -42.33 35.29 60.77
CA VAL A 2 -41.46 35.93 59.79
C VAL A 2 -40.60 36.93 60.56
N MET A 3 -39.28 36.76 60.51
CA MET A 3 -38.34 37.68 61.15
C MET A 3 -37.68 38.50 60.06
N ALA A 4 -37.76 39.84 60.18
CA ALA A 4 -37.08 40.79 59.31
C ALA A 4 -35.95 41.48 60.10
N THR A 5 -34.69 41.34 59.69
CA THR A 5 -33.53 41.97 60.35
C THR A 5 -32.85 43.00 59.46
N LYS A 6 -32.68 44.24 59.96
CA LYS A 6 -31.90 45.29 59.30
C LYS A 6 -30.42 45.20 59.67
N THR A 7 -29.55 44.85 58.72
CA THR A 7 -28.09 44.76 58.95
C THR A 7 -27.34 45.85 58.17
N PRO A 8 -26.39 46.57 58.78
CA PRO A 8 -25.37 47.30 58.02
C PRO A 8 -24.52 46.30 57.24
N GLN A 9 -24.22 46.61 55.98
CA GLN A 9 -23.40 45.79 55.10
C GLN A 9 -22.08 45.41 55.81
N GLY A 10 -21.91 44.13 56.16
CA GLY A 10 -20.68 43.58 56.78
C GLY A 10 -20.64 43.40 58.30
N ALA A 11 -21.73 43.62 59.06
CA ALA A 11 -21.74 43.40 60.52
C ALA A 11 -22.40 42.07 60.95
N ARG A 12 -21.83 41.39 61.96
CA ARG A 12 -22.46 40.21 62.63
C ARG A 12 -23.85 40.59 63.17
N LEU A 13 -24.83 39.69 63.00
CA LEU A 13 -26.23 39.81 63.45
C LEU A 13 -26.32 40.43 64.86
N ASN A 14 -26.82 41.67 64.96
CA ASN A 14 -27.11 42.33 66.23
C ASN A 14 -28.61 42.19 66.55
N PRO A 15 -29.02 41.52 67.65
CA PRO A 15 -30.43 41.18 67.94
C PRO A 15 -31.36 42.36 68.29
N GLN A 16 -30.95 43.63 68.15
CA GLN A 16 -31.72 44.78 68.65
C GLN A 16 -32.60 45.51 67.60
N ASN A 17 -32.65 45.05 66.35
CA ASN A 17 -33.51 45.62 65.30
C ASN A 17 -34.34 44.53 64.60
N THR A 18 -35.25 43.92 65.37
CA THR A 18 -36.13 42.84 64.91
C THR A 18 -37.53 43.42 64.67
N LEU A 19 -38.06 43.31 63.46
CA LEU A 19 -39.51 43.42 63.27
C LEU A 19 -40.09 42.03 63.49
N GLU A 20 -40.65 41.78 64.68
CA GLU A 20 -41.47 40.60 64.93
C GLU A 20 -42.83 40.82 64.26
N LEU A 21 -43.05 40.15 63.13
CA LEU A 21 -44.36 40.19 62.50
C LEU A 21 -45.32 39.35 63.35
N SER A 22 -46.43 39.94 63.79
CA SER A 22 -47.50 39.23 64.49
C SER A 22 -47.95 38.01 63.66
N GLN A 23 -48.31 36.91 64.31
CA GLN A 23 -48.97 35.77 63.65
C GLN A 23 -50.06 36.28 62.69
N GLY A 24 -49.90 36.00 61.40
CA GLY A 24 -50.86 36.39 60.35
C GLY A 24 -50.41 37.50 59.39
N MET A 25 -49.18 38.02 59.49
CA MET A 25 -48.65 38.91 58.44
C MET A 25 -48.24 38.14 57.18
N SER A 26 -48.59 38.69 56.01
CA SER A 26 -48.16 38.16 54.71
C SER A 26 -46.69 38.52 54.39
N ILE A 27 -46.01 37.72 53.57
CA ILE A 27 -44.71 38.00 52.96
C ILE A 27 -44.77 39.33 52.20
N GLN A 28 -45.82 39.63 51.43
CA GLN A 28 -45.92 40.92 50.73
C GLN A 28 -45.91 42.10 51.71
N THR A 29 -46.66 42.03 52.81
CA THR A 29 -46.65 43.09 53.83
C THR A 29 -45.26 43.26 54.45
N ALA A 30 -44.49 42.17 54.60
CA ALA A 30 -43.11 42.22 55.08
C ALA A 30 -42.19 42.92 54.06
N ILE A 31 -42.36 42.62 52.76
CA ILE A 31 -41.65 43.28 51.65
C ILE A 31 -41.96 44.78 51.63
N ASP A 32 -43.24 45.17 51.62
CA ASP A 32 -43.69 46.57 51.61
C ASP A 32 -43.10 47.36 52.80
N THR A 33 -42.99 46.72 53.96
CA THR A 33 -42.41 47.32 55.16
C THR A 33 -40.91 47.51 55.02
N ALA A 34 -40.19 46.51 54.51
CA ALA A 34 -38.75 46.61 54.25
C ALA A 34 -38.45 47.73 53.25
N ASP A 35 -39.22 47.78 52.17
CA ASP A 35 -39.19 48.80 51.13
C ASP A 35 -39.40 50.21 51.69
N ALA A 36 -40.47 50.42 52.47
CA ALA A 36 -40.76 51.72 53.08
C ALA A 36 -39.64 52.25 54.00
N HIS A 37 -38.80 51.35 54.53
CA HIS A 37 -37.71 51.70 55.45
C HIS A 37 -36.31 51.72 54.81
N GLY A 38 -36.17 51.21 53.58
CA GLY A 38 -34.90 51.03 52.88
C GLY A 38 -33.85 50.19 53.64
N GLY A 39 -32.73 49.92 52.98
CA GLY A 39 -31.60 49.16 53.54
C GLY A 39 -31.66 47.66 53.23
N PHE A 40 -30.87 46.85 53.96
CA PHE A 40 -30.77 45.40 53.80
C PHE A 40 -31.69 44.70 54.80
N TRP A 41 -32.54 43.79 54.32
CA TRP A 41 -33.51 43.04 55.11
C TRP A 41 -33.45 41.55 54.77
N VAL A 42 -33.54 40.68 55.78
CA VAL A 42 -33.72 39.23 55.58
C VAL A 42 -35.07 38.83 56.14
N ILE A 43 -35.98 38.34 55.30
CA ILE A 43 -37.29 37.78 55.62
C ILE A 43 -37.10 36.27 55.80
N LEU A 44 -37.08 35.82 57.05
CA LEU A 44 -36.94 34.40 57.40
C LEU A 44 -38.30 33.70 57.37
N LEU A 45 -38.44 32.66 56.55
CA LEU A 45 -39.60 31.80 56.48
C LEU A 45 -39.35 30.52 57.28
N TYR A 46 -40.31 30.12 58.12
CA TYR A 46 -40.20 28.94 58.97
C TYR A 46 -40.91 27.75 58.30
N PRO A 47 -40.46 26.51 58.57
CA PRO A 47 -41.14 25.32 58.09
C PRO A 47 -42.60 25.28 58.60
N SER A 48 -43.55 25.60 57.73
CA SER A 48 -44.98 25.39 57.90
C SER A 48 -45.53 25.05 56.52
N THR A 49 -46.55 24.20 56.44
CA THR A 49 -46.72 23.27 55.31
C THR A 49 -46.93 23.90 53.92
N THR A 50 -47.24 25.19 53.77
CA THR A 50 -47.19 25.95 52.50
C THR A 50 -47.51 27.42 52.82
N TYR A 51 -46.80 28.40 52.22
CA TYR A 51 -47.21 29.80 52.21
C TYR A 51 -48.09 30.05 50.97
N ASN A 52 -49.37 30.30 51.21
CA ASN A 52 -50.35 30.61 50.16
C ASN A 52 -50.34 32.10 49.84
N GLU A 53 -49.26 32.55 49.20
CA GLU A 53 -49.06 33.93 48.76
C GLU A 53 -48.61 33.96 47.31
N GLY A 54 -49.07 34.98 46.57
CA GLY A 54 -48.74 35.21 45.16
C GLY A 54 -48.72 36.71 44.87
N ASP A 55 -48.19 37.08 43.70
CA ASP A 55 -47.90 38.47 43.31
C ASP A 55 -46.94 39.18 44.30
N LEU A 56 -45.88 38.50 44.74
CA LEU A 56 -44.85 39.12 45.56
C LEU A 56 -44.04 40.14 44.75
N THR A 57 -44.17 41.43 45.04
CA THR A 57 -43.50 42.52 44.29
C THR A 57 -42.57 43.33 45.19
N THR A 58 -41.34 43.57 44.76
CA THR A 58 -40.42 44.55 45.36
C THR A 58 -40.54 45.88 44.60
N THR A 59 -40.67 47.02 45.29
CA THR A 59 -40.88 48.34 44.62
C THR A 59 -40.14 49.53 45.27
N GLY A 60 -39.44 49.34 46.40
CA GLY A 60 -38.96 50.44 47.26
C GLY A 60 -37.45 50.62 47.41
N GLY A 61 -36.64 49.99 46.58
CA GLY A 61 -35.18 50.08 46.56
C GLY A 61 -34.48 49.38 47.72
N ALA A 62 -35.22 48.64 48.57
CA ALA A 62 -34.60 47.85 49.63
C ALA A 62 -33.96 46.58 49.06
N LEU A 63 -32.87 46.15 49.70
CA LEU A 63 -32.24 44.88 49.38
C LEU A 63 -32.84 43.82 50.30
N ILE A 64 -33.66 42.94 49.74
CA ILE A 64 -34.45 41.97 50.51
C ILE A 64 -33.93 40.56 50.23
N THR A 65 -33.75 39.75 51.27
CA THR A 65 -33.47 38.32 51.17
C THR A 65 -34.65 37.53 51.72
N ILE A 66 -35.30 36.71 50.92
CA ILE A 66 -36.32 35.75 51.39
C ILE A 66 -35.62 34.40 51.59
N ARG A 67 -35.56 33.92 52.84
CA ARG A 67 -34.78 32.73 53.21
C ARG A 67 -35.59 31.70 53.99
N GLY A 68 -35.58 30.44 53.59
CA GLY A 68 -36.06 29.31 54.40
C GLY A 68 -35.07 28.92 55.51
N MET A 69 -35.53 28.72 56.74
CA MET A 69 -34.62 28.56 57.90
C MET A 69 -33.93 27.19 58.01
N ASP A 70 -34.54 26.08 57.56
CA ASP A 70 -33.99 24.72 57.79
C ASP A 70 -34.30 23.73 56.64
N GLU A 71 -35.45 23.86 55.97
CA GLU A 71 -35.87 23.07 54.80
C GLU A 71 -36.43 24.04 53.75
N HIS A 72 -36.54 23.59 52.48
CA HIS A 72 -37.14 24.38 51.42
C HIS A 72 -38.56 24.82 51.80
N VAL A 73 -38.73 26.10 52.10
CA VAL A 73 -40.05 26.64 52.41
C VAL A 73 -40.82 26.89 51.12
N MET A 74 -42.03 26.33 51.03
CA MET A 74 -42.85 26.39 49.82
C MET A 74 -43.73 27.66 49.79
N ILE A 75 -43.61 28.45 48.71
CA ILE A 75 -44.51 29.55 48.33
C ILE A 75 -45.32 29.05 47.14
N ALA A 76 -46.61 28.78 47.36
CA ALA A 76 -47.50 28.24 46.34
C ALA A 76 -48.91 28.85 46.52
N PRO A 77 -49.27 29.87 45.72
CA PRO A 77 -50.58 30.49 45.81
C PRO A 77 -51.68 29.52 45.35
N ALA A 78 -52.83 29.54 46.02
CA ALA A 78 -53.99 28.70 45.73
C ALA A 78 -54.81 29.21 44.55
N ALA A 79 -54.56 30.45 44.09
CA ALA A 79 -55.13 31.04 42.90
C ALA A 79 -53.98 31.58 42.03
N ALA A 80 -54.15 31.54 40.71
CA ALA A 80 -53.18 32.08 39.76
C ALA A 80 -52.88 33.57 40.10
N PRO A 81 -51.61 33.96 40.24
CA PRO A 81 -51.23 35.36 40.36
C PRO A 81 -51.61 36.14 39.09
N THR A 82 -51.46 37.46 39.09
CA THR A 82 -51.70 38.26 37.87
C THR A 82 -50.47 38.31 36.95
N THR A 83 -49.27 38.23 37.52
CA THR A 83 -48.02 38.42 36.76
C THR A 83 -46.97 37.35 37.03
N ALA A 84 -46.73 36.99 38.29
CA ALA A 84 -45.82 35.93 38.71
C ALA A 84 -46.08 35.58 40.18
N VAL A 85 -45.61 34.43 40.65
CA VAL A 85 -45.60 34.19 42.12
C VAL A 85 -44.66 35.19 42.79
N ILE A 86 -43.49 35.43 42.21
CA ILE A 86 -42.54 36.48 42.60
C ILE A 86 -42.18 37.34 41.39
N ASN A 87 -42.48 38.64 41.45
CA ASN A 87 -42.14 39.63 40.44
C ASN A 87 -41.04 40.57 40.96
N ILE A 88 -39.81 40.31 40.51
CA ILE A 88 -38.61 41.00 40.91
C ILE A 88 -38.40 42.22 40.01
N THR A 89 -38.69 43.41 40.52
CA THR A 89 -38.47 44.66 39.75
C THR A 89 -37.19 45.41 40.17
N GLU A 90 -36.52 44.93 41.23
CA GLU A 90 -35.29 45.49 41.82
C GLU A 90 -34.37 44.36 42.34
N THR A 91 -33.46 44.62 43.28
CA THR A 91 -32.55 43.59 43.84
C THR A 91 -33.24 42.73 44.90
N LEU A 92 -33.52 41.46 44.59
CA LEU A 92 -34.08 40.47 45.52
C LEU A 92 -33.18 39.22 45.60
N TYR A 93 -32.93 38.74 46.82
CA TYR A 93 -32.22 37.48 47.07
C TYR A 93 -33.23 36.41 47.49
N LEU A 94 -33.24 35.27 46.82
CA LEU A 94 -34.02 34.09 47.20
C LEU A 94 -33.05 33.02 47.70
N GLU A 95 -33.34 32.40 48.84
CA GLU A 95 -32.46 31.39 49.42
C GLU A 95 -33.25 30.25 50.10
N ASN A 96 -32.97 28.99 49.75
CA ASN A 96 -33.56 27.82 50.41
C ASN A 96 -35.12 27.85 50.42
N ILE A 97 -35.73 28.18 49.28
CA ILE A 97 -37.19 28.20 49.10
C ILE A 97 -37.62 27.37 47.90
N THR A 98 -38.88 26.94 47.89
CA THR A 98 -39.55 26.38 46.71
C THR A 98 -40.64 27.36 46.27
N VAL A 99 -40.64 27.77 45.01
CA VAL A 99 -41.66 28.67 44.44
C VAL A 99 -42.43 27.89 43.38
N ILE A 100 -43.74 27.74 43.56
CA ILE A 100 -44.58 26.97 42.63
C ILE A 100 -45.61 27.88 42.00
N SER A 101 -45.58 28.02 40.67
CA SER A 101 -46.68 28.62 39.92
C SER A 101 -47.84 27.62 39.79
N PRO A 102 -49.08 28.00 40.11
CA PRO A 102 -50.27 27.15 39.94
C PRO A 102 -50.93 27.34 38.56
N ASP A 103 -50.26 27.99 37.61
CA ASP A 103 -50.77 28.23 36.26
C ASP A 103 -49.61 28.19 35.25
N ALA A 104 -49.76 27.37 34.21
CA ALA A 104 -48.79 27.27 33.12
C ALA A 104 -48.56 28.58 32.36
N ALA A 105 -49.52 29.51 32.37
CA ALA A 105 -49.39 30.80 31.69
C ALA A 105 -48.57 31.83 32.48
N ILE A 106 -48.22 31.54 33.73
CA ILE A 106 -47.66 32.51 34.67
C ILE A 106 -46.35 31.98 35.24
N PRO A 107 -45.24 32.75 35.16
CA PRO A 107 -43.98 32.30 35.70
C PRO A 107 -43.99 32.19 37.22
N ALA A 108 -43.27 31.21 37.77
CA ALA A 108 -43.03 31.16 39.21
C ALA A 108 -42.19 32.37 39.65
N VAL A 109 -41.15 32.72 38.89
CA VAL A 109 -40.37 33.95 39.10
C VAL A 109 -40.30 34.77 37.82
N LEU A 110 -40.67 36.05 37.91
CA LEU A 110 -40.49 37.05 36.86
C LEU A 110 -39.38 38.02 37.26
N VAL A 111 -38.32 38.13 36.47
CA VAL A 111 -37.26 39.13 36.62
C VAL A 111 -37.48 40.24 35.62
N ASN A 112 -37.85 41.41 36.12
CA ASN A 112 -38.16 42.61 35.33
C ASN A 112 -37.43 43.85 35.86
N THR A 113 -36.16 43.68 36.25
CA THR A 113 -35.36 44.76 36.82
C THR A 113 -34.51 45.45 35.74
N ALA A 114 -34.49 46.79 35.76
CA ALA A 114 -33.54 47.57 34.97
C ALA A 114 -32.21 47.81 35.71
N THR A 115 -32.20 47.61 37.03
CA THR A 115 -31.06 47.91 37.93
C THR A 115 -30.99 46.89 39.06
N GLY A 116 -29.85 46.20 39.17
CA GLY A 116 -29.64 45.16 40.18
C GLY A 116 -29.70 43.75 39.59
N ALA A 117 -28.96 42.84 40.23
CA ALA A 117 -28.90 41.42 39.89
C ALA A 117 -29.53 40.64 41.04
N PRO A 118 -30.80 40.21 40.95
CA PRO A 118 -31.33 39.21 41.87
C PRO A 118 -30.44 37.97 41.91
N THR A 119 -30.30 37.41 43.11
CA THR A 119 -29.56 36.16 43.30
C THR A 119 -30.52 35.09 43.82
N ILE A 120 -30.55 33.93 43.18
CA ILE A 120 -31.36 32.77 43.55
C ILE A 120 -30.39 31.67 44.00
N THR A 121 -30.36 31.35 45.29
CA THR A 121 -29.42 30.36 45.85
C THR A 121 -30.18 29.19 46.46
N ASP A 122 -29.83 27.95 46.13
CA ASP A 122 -30.43 26.75 46.75
C ASP A 122 -31.98 26.77 46.69
N CYS A 123 -32.57 27.26 45.59
CA CYS A 123 -34.02 27.34 45.43
C CYS A 123 -34.54 26.33 44.41
N ASN A 124 -35.78 25.88 44.57
CA ASN A 124 -36.49 25.09 43.56
C ASN A 124 -37.63 25.93 42.97
N ILE A 125 -37.53 26.28 41.71
CA ILE A 125 -38.50 27.14 41.02
C ILE A 125 -39.30 26.26 40.05
N ILE A 126 -40.58 26.09 40.32
CA ILE A 126 -41.46 25.12 39.66
C ILE A 126 -42.57 25.85 38.91
N GLY A 127 -42.56 25.75 37.58
CA GLY A 127 -43.71 26.08 36.73
C GLY A 127 -44.67 24.89 36.63
N GLU A 128 -45.97 25.14 36.42
CA GLU A 128 -46.94 24.07 36.20
C GLU A 128 -46.94 23.64 34.72
N GLY A 129 -46.81 22.33 34.44
CA GLY A 129 -46.87 21.80 33.08
C GLY A 129 -45.73 22.28 32.19
N VAL A 130 -46.06 22.92 31.06
CA VAL A 130 -45.11 23.60 30.15
C VAL A 130 -44.89 25.07 30.53
N GLY A 131 -45.34 25.47 31.72
CA GLY A 131 -45.23 26.84 32.18
C GLY A 131 -43.82 27.25 32.57
N TYR A 132 -43.58 28.55 32.54
CA TYR A 132 -42.26 29.10 32.84
C TYR A 132 -41.94 28.95 34.34
N SER A 133 -40.81 28.33 34.67
CA SER A 133 -40.26 28.40 36.02
C SER A 133 -39.70 29.81 36.26
N LEU A 134 -38.93 30.31 35.31
CA LEU A 134 -38.33 31.65 35.32
C LEU A 134 -38.64 32.37 34.02
N GLN A 135 -39.13 33.60 34.11
CA GLN A 135 -39.22 34.50 32.97
C GLN A 135 -38.37 35.73 33.25
N MET A 136 -37.46 36.08 32.34
CA MET A 136 -36.70 37.33 32.41
C MET A 136 -37.18 38.27 31.33
N THR A 137 -37.73 39.42 31.71
CA THR A 137 -38.12 40.45 30.73
C THR A 137 -37.05 41.49 30.45
N ARG A 138 -36.07 41.63 31.35
CA ARG A 138 -34.84 42.46 31.24
C ARG A 138 -34.01 42.28 32.52
N GLY A 139 -32.75 42.69 32.46
CA GLY A 139 -31.87 42.79 33.65
C GLY A 139 -30.89 41.63 33.74
N SER A 140 -30.40 41.38 34.96
CA SER A 140 -29.50 40.27 35.24
C SER A 140 -30.03 39.35 36.34
N VAL A 141 -29.65 38.08 36.36
CA VAL A 141 -29.92 37.15 37.46
C VAL A 141 -28.73 36.23 37.69
N ASP A 142 -28.38 36.03 38.95
CA ASP A 142 -27.35 35.08 39.38
C ASP A 142 -28.04 33.89 40.06
N VAL A 143 -27.79 32.67 39.61
CA VAL A 143 -28.38 31.45 40.17
C VAL A 143 -27.28 30.53 40.68
N HIS A 144 -27.33 30.13 41.93
CA HIS A 144 -26.36 29.22 42.54
C HIS A 144 -27.06 28.00 43.14
N ARG A 145 -26.73 26.80 42.69
CA ARG A 145 -27.28 25.53 43.22
C ARG A 145 -28.82 25.48 43.19
N GLY A 146 -29.44 26.10 42.19
CA GLY A 146 -30.89 26.12 42.03
C GLY A 146 -31.41 24.91 41.24
N SER A 147 -32.73 24.77 41.19
CA SER A 147 -33.41 23.92 40.21
C SER A 147 -34.59 24.64 39.55
N PHE A 148 -34.75 24.43 38.25
CA PHE A 148 -35.85 24.96 37.44
C PHE A 148 -36.69 23.81 36.89
N SER A 149 -37.89 23.62 37.43
CA SER A 149 -38.86 22.62 37.01
C SER A 149 -39.94 23.25 36.13
N GLY A 150 -39.65 23.39 34.84
CA GLY A 150 -40.41 24.18 33.87
C GLY A 150 -39.48 25.11 33.09
N ASP A 151 -39.98 25.74 32.03
CA ASP A 151 -39.12 26.45 31.07
C ASP A 151 -38.53 27.74 31.65
N VAL A 152 -37.31 28.07 31.26
CA VAL A 152 -36.68 29.38 31.50
C VAL A 152 -36.80 30.20 30.23
N HIS A 153 -37.59 31.28 30.26
CA HIS A 153 -37.85 32.12 29.09
C HIS A 153 -37.17 33.48 29.23
N LEU A 154 -36.26 33.80 28.32
CA LEU A 154 -35.63 35.12 28.19
C LEU A 154 -36.36 35.94 27.10
N SER A 155 -36.89 37.10 27.47
CA SER A 155 -37.75 37.92 26.60
C SER A 155 -37.00 38.59 25.44
N THR A 156 -37.72 39.44 24.71
CA THR A 156 -37.21 40.34 23.67
C THR A 156 -36.40 41.54 24.21
N VAL A 157 -35.70 41.43 25.33
CA VAL A 157 -34.76 42.44 25.82
C VAL A 157 -33.50 41.73 26.31
N ARG A 158 -32.33 42.36 26.13
CA ARG A 158 -31.06 41.82 26.66
C ARG A 158 -31.21 41.43 28.13
N CYS A 159 -30.95 40.16 28.41
CA CYS A 159 -30.88 39.58 29.75
C CYS A 159 -29.46 39.04 29.95
N LEU A 160 -28.93 39.20 31.17
CA LEU A 160 -27.70 38.58 31.64
C LEU A 160 -28.07 37.48 32.64
N MET A 161 -27.64 36.24 32.42
CA MET A 161 -28.00 35.14 33.31
C MET A 161 -26.77 34.30 33.62
N ASP A 162 -26.33 34.32 34.87
CA ASP A 162 -25.18 33.56 35.34
C ASP A 162 -25.69 32.42 36.24
N CYS A 163 -25.47 31.17 35.85
CA CYS A 163 -25.91 29.99 36.60
C CYS A 163 -24.73 29.10 36.98
N TYR A 164 -24.70 28.68 38.24
CA TYR A 164 -23.63 27.87 38.80
C TYR A 164 -24.23 26.66 39.52
N PHE A 165 -23.88 25.44 39.08
CA PHE A 165 -24.35 24.19 39.70
C PHE A 165 -25.88 24.05 39.72
N THR A 166 -26.57 24.58 38.70
CA THR A 166 -28.03 24.61 38.62
C THR A 166 -28.56 23.45 37.80
N THR A 167 -29.68 22.86 38.24
CA THR A 167 -30.39 21.81 37.48
C THR A 167 -31.57 22.40 36.71
N PHE A 168 -31.60 22.25 35.39
CA PHE A 168 -32.73 22.58 34.53
C PHE A 168 -33.47 21.28 34.22
N LEU A 169 -34.76 21.19 34.56
CA LEU A 169 -35.63 20.06 34.20
C LEU A 169 -36.56 20.42 33.01
N GLY A 170 -36.67 21.71 32.69
CA GLY A 170 -37.38 22.24 31.52
C GLY A 170 -36.43 22.87 30.50
N ASP A 171 -36.98 23.48 29.45
CA ASP A 171 -36.19 24.06 28.37
C ASP A 171 -35.66 25.46 28.74
N LEU A 172 -34.48 25.82 28.22
CA LEU A 172 -33.98 27.19 28.22
C LEU A 172 -34.28 27.83 26.86
N ILE A 173 -35.19 28.79 26.83
CA ILE A 173 -35.75 29.39 25.61
C ILE A 173 -35.38 30.87 25.54
N THR A 174 -34.73 31.30 24.45
CA THR A 174 -34.56 32.73 24.12
C THR A 174 -35.59 33.15 23.07
N ALA A 175 -36.21 34.31 23.25
CA ALA A 175 -37.25 34.80 22.35
C ALA A 175 -36.72 35.06 20.92
N ALA A 176 -37.63 35.01 19.94
CA ALA A 176 -37.35 35.02 18.49
C ALA A 176 -36.89 36.37 17.88
N GLU A 177 -36.24 37.24 18.65
CA GLU A 177 -35.89 38.60 18.21
C GLU A 177 -34.37 38.86 18.19
N PRO A 178 -33.85 39.77 17.34
CA PRO A 178 -32.41 40.05 17.15
C PRO A 178 -31.75 40.70 18.36
N LEU A 179 -31.35 39.94 19.38
CA LEU A 179 -30.81 40.52 20.60
C LEU A 179 -29.61 39.76 21.17
N ASN A 180 -28.84 40.48 22.01
CA ASN A 180 -27.61 40.03 22.63
C ASN A 180 -27.90 39.56 24.07
N HIS A 181 -28.40 38.35 24.27
CA HIS A 181 -28.37 37.75 25.61
C HIS A 181 -26.93 37.38 25.97
N ASP A 182 -26.62 37.41 27.26
CA ASP A 182 -25.31 37.00 27.79
C ASP A 182 -25.62 35.97 28.87
N ILE A 183 -25.38 34.70 28.58
CA ILE A 183 -25.81 33.58 29.42
C ILE A 183 -24.58 32.75 29.73
N ASP A 184 -24.24 32.62 31.01
CA ASP A 184 -23.10 31.83 31.47
C ASP A 184 -23.59 30.69 32.36
N LEU A 185 -23.42 29.44 31.92
CA LEU A 185 -23.89 28.25 32.60
C LEU A 185 -22.69 27.38 33.01
N MET A 186 -22.30 27.47 34.27
CA MET A 186 -21.16 26.73 34.81
C MET A 186 -21.61 25.53 35.64
N SER A 187 -21.18 24.33 35.25
CA SER A 187 -21.43 23.05 35.91
C SER A 187 -22.92 22.76 36.14
N CYS A 188 -23.76 23.14 35.18
CA CYS A 188 -25.21 22.94 35.23
C CYS A 188 -25.63 21.56 34.67
N GLU A 189 -26.75 21.01 35.15
CA GLU A 189 -27.32 19.74 34.68
C GLU A 189 -28.66 20.02 33.99
N PHE A 190 -28.90 19.44 32.81
CA PHE A 190 -30.13 19.72 32.03
C PHE A 190 -31.12 18.56 31.99
N THR A 191 -30.74 17.35 32.41
CA THR A 191 -31.64 16.17 32.48
C THR A 191 -32.46 15.90 31.20
N GLY A 192 -31.92 16.25 30.03
CA GLY A 192 -32.60 16.17 28.73
C GLY A 192 -33.34 17.44 28.27
N GLY A 193 -33.35 18.51 29.06
CA GLY A 193 -33.88 19.82 28.70
C GLY A 193 -33.16 20.41 27.49
N ASN A 194 -33.92 21.06 26.61
CA ASN A 194 -33.41 21.67 25.39
C ASN A 194 -32.95 23.11 25.64
N ILE A 195 -32.02 23.57 24.82
CA ILE A 195 -31.66 24.99 24.73
C ILE A 195 -32.10 25.46 23.36
N THR A 196 -33.10 26.35 23.30
CA THR A 196 -33.55 26.92 22.04
C THR A 196 -33.15 28.40 21.99
N SER A 197 -32.16 28.71 21.15
CA SER A 197 -31.77 30.07 20.80
C SER A 197 -32.45 30.49 19.51
N LEU A 198 -33.36 31.45 19.59
CA LEU A 198 -33.98 32.06 18.40
C LEU A 198 -33.40 33.45 18.08
N ALA A 199 -32.35 33.86 18.79
CA ALA A 199 -31.84 35.22 18.76
C ALA A 199 -30.98 35.50 17.53
N THR A 200 -31.43 36.37 16.62
CA THR A 200 -30.66 36.78 15.43
C THR A 200 -29.64 37.90 15.71
N GLY A 201 -29.27 38.10 16.98
CA GLY A 201 -28.25 39.06 17.44
C GLY A 201 -26.99 38.35 17.96
N ALA A 202 -26.00 39.11 18.44
CA ALA A 202 -24.79 38.56 19.06
C ALA A 202 -25.10 38.06 20.49
N THR A 203 -25.96 37.04 20.60
CA THR A 203 -26.13 36.29 21.84
C THR A 203 -24.84 35.53 22.12
N VAL A 204 -24.33 35.66 23.34
CA VAL A 204 -23.23 34.87 23.87
C VAL A 204 -23.85 33.89 24.86
N LEU A 205 -23.79 32.60 24.55
CA LEU A 205 -24.14 31.53 25.48
C LEU A 205 -22.89 30.70 25.74
N ALA A 206 -22.37 30.82 26.95
CA ALA A 206 -21.26 30.04 27.46
C ALA A 206 -21.80 28.91 28.34
N ILE A 207 -21.41 27.67 28.04
CA ILE A 207 -21.71 26.50 28.88
C ILE A 207 -20.38 25.85 29.24
N GLU A 208 -20.05 25.78 30.53
CA GLU A 208 -18.80 25.18 31.00
C GLU A 208 -19.08 24.02 31.95
N GLY A 209 -18.70 22.79 31.59
CA GLY A 209 -18.85 21.60 32.44
C GLY A 209 -20.30 21.12 32.61
N GLY A 210 -21.20 21.44 31.68
CA GLY A 210 -22.59 21.00 31.72
C GLY A 210 -22.78 19.51 31.44
N SER A 211 -23.83 18.90 31.99
CA SER A 211 -24.17 17.49 31.75
C SER A 211 -25.64 17.29 31.37
N ASP A 212 -25.88 16.24 30.57
CA ASP A 212 -27.21 15.82 30.11
C ASP A 212 -28.02 16.92 29.41
N ILE A 213 -27.34 17.71 28.56
CA ILE A 213 -27.99 18.72 27.72
C ILE A 213 -28.71 18.01 26.58
N GLY A 214 -30.01 18.27 26.41
CA GLY A 214 -30.83 17.69 25.34
C GLY A 214 -30.46 18.22 23.96
N THR A 215 -31.41 18.83 23.27
CA THR A 215 -31.17 19.46 21.97
C THR A 215 -30.81 20.93 22.14
N ILE A 216 -29.67 21.35 21.60
CA ILE A 216 -29.35 22.77 21.41
C ILE A 216 -29.81 23.18 20.02
N THR A 217 -30.89 23.96 19.90
CA THR A 217 -31.35 24.51 18.63
C THR A 217 -30.97 25.98 18.54
N ASP A 218 -30.09 26.35 17.62
CA ASP A 218 -29.80 27.75 17.30
C ASP A 218 -30.30 28.10 15.89
N SER A 219 -31.26 29.01 15.81
CA SER A 219 -31.68 29.63 14.55
C SER A 219 -31.15 31.06 14.41
N GLY A 220 -30.23 31.48 15.27
CA GLY A 220 -29.66 32.82 15.34
C GLY A 220 -28.40 33.07 14.51
N THR A 221 -27.77 34.23 14.75
CA THR A 221 -26.40 34.56 14.27
C THR A 221 -25.44 34.77 15.44
N GLY A 222 -25.76 34.21 16.60
CA GLY A 222 -25.00 34.38 17.84
C GLY A 222 -23.72 33.55 17.88
N LEU A 223 -22.91 33.80 18.91
CA LEU A 223 -21.75 32.97 19.26
C LEU A 223 -22.14 32.04 20.42
N PHE A 224 -22.19 30.75 20.16
CA PHE A 224 -22.43 29.73 21.16
C PHE A 224 -21.10 29.08 21.55
N THR A 225 -20.71 29.10 22.82
CA THR A 225 -19.47 28.47 23.30
C THR A 225 -19.79 27.38 24.33
N ILE A 226 -19.49 26.14 23.99
CA ILE A 226 -19.60 24.97 24.88
C ILE A 226 -18.19 24.56 25.27
N THR A 227 -17.89 24.42 26.55
CA THR A 227 -16.60 23.98 27.05
C THR A 227 -16.80 22.82 28.01
N GLY A 228 -16.12 21.69 27.79
CA GLY A 228 -16.10 20.55 28.71
C GLY A 228 -17.46 19.92 29.04
N SER A 229 -18.47 20.03 28.16
CA SER A 229 -19.86 19.64 28.47
C SER A 229 -20.34 18.40 27.69
N TYR A 230 -21.32 17.67 28.22
CA TYR A 230 -22.00 16.57 27.51
C TYR A 230 -23.31 17.04 26.89
N VAL A 231 -23.43 16.93 25.57
CA VAL A 231 -24.61 17.34 24.79
C VAL A 231 -25.12 16.15 23.98
N ASP A 232 -26.40 15.82 24.08
CA ASP A 232 -26.99 14.75 23.30
C ASP A 232 -27.15 15.16 21.83
N SER A 233 -27.73 16.34 21.56
CA SER A 233 -27.78 16.83 20.19
C SER A 233 -27.61 18.34 20.03
N VAL A 234 -27.02 18.74 18.91
CA VAL A 234 -26.96 20.16 18.51
C VAL A 234 -27.52 20.30 17.09
N SER A 235 -28.46 21.22 16.94
CA SER A 235 -29.06 21.62 15.68
C SER A 235 -28.81 23.10 15.41
N CYS A 236 -27.98 23.39 14.40
CA CYS A 236 -27.75 24.74 13.90
C CYS A 236 -28.52 24.92 12.59
N LEU A 237 -29.63 25.64 12.65
CA LEU A 237 -30.56 25.78 11.50
C LEU A 237 -30.27 27.03 10.65
N ASN A 238 -29.44 27.96 11.13
CA ASN A 238 -29.17 29.22 10.43
C ASN A 238 -27.72 29.32 9.93
N ALA A 239 -27.52 30.00 8.81
CA ALA A 239 -26.26 30.07 8.06
C ALA A 239 -25.21 31.03 8.66
N GLY A 240 -25.57 31.81 9.69
CA GLY A 240 -24.72 32.90 10.20
C GLY A 240 -24.23 32.77 11.65
N GLY A 241 -24.67 31.75 12.41
CA GLY A 241 -24.21 31.52 13.79
C GLY A 241 -22.88 30.78 13.85
N GLU A 242 -22.10 31.00 14.91
CA GLU A 242 -20.87 30.25 15.20
C GLU A 242 -21.06 29.44 16.49
N ILE A 243 -20.86 28.12 16.44
CA ILE A 243 -20.87 27.23 17.61
C ILE A 243 -19.45 26.71 17.86
N ARG A 244 -18.84 27.14 18.96
CA ARG A 244 -17.51 26.69 19.43
C ARG A 244 -17.67 25.63 20.50
N ILE A 245 -17.11 24.44 20.29
CA ILE A 245 -17.11 23.36 21.30
C ILE A 245 -15.67 23.04 21.71
N ARG A 246 -15.34 23.25 22.99
CA ARG A 246 -13.98 23.10 23.56
C ARG A 246 -14.00 22.00 24.62
N GLY A 247 -13.75 20.76 24.22
CA GLY A 247 -13.87 19.59 25.09
C GLY A 247 -15.32 19.22 25.41
N GLY A 248 -15.56 17.97 25.84
CA GLY A 248 -16.91 17.43 26.04
C GLY A 248 -17.27 16.30 25.06
N THR A 249 -18.54 15.93 24.99
CA THR A 249 -19.08 14.92 24.03
C THR A 249 -20.37 15.45 23.41
N VAL A 250 -20.49 15.33 22.08
CA VAL A 250 -21.73 15.61 21.33
C VAL A 250 -22.18 14.32 20.66
N ASN A 251 -23.36 13.77 20.97
CA ASN A 251 -23.79 12.49 20.37
C ASN A 251 -24.30 12.66 18.93
N THR A 252 -25.14 13.68 18.68
CA THR A 252 -25.84 13.87 17.40
C THR A 252 -25.78 15.32 16.91
N TRP A 253 -25.51 15.54 15.62
CA TRP A 253 -25.53 16.88 15.01
C TRP A 253 -26.50 16.97 13.83
N VAL A 254 -27.34 18.01 13.79
CA VAL A 254 -28.36 18.24 12.74
C VAL A 254 -28.30 19.68 12.24
N GLY A 255 -27.43 19.97 11.27
CA GLY A 255 -27.28 21.31 10.67
C GLY A 255 -27.52 21.36 9.16
N THR A 256 -28.07 22.48 8.68
CA THR A 256 -28.45 22.67 7.26
C THR A 256 -27.57 23.62 6.46
N ASN A 257 -26.86 24.63 7.02
CA ASN A 257 -26.13 25.62 6.19
C ASN A 257 -25.12 26.58 6.91
N GLY A 258 -24.60 26.31 8.11
CA GLY A 258 -23.76 27.29 8.86
C GLY A 258 -22.39 26.76 9.30
N THR A 259 -21.38 27.62 9.20
CA THR A 259 -19.94 27.43 9.43
C THR A 259 -19.53 26.81 10.77
N ILE A 260 -18.45 26.02 10.71
CA ILE A 260 -17.55 25.59 11.79
C ILE A 260 -18.10 24.54 12.77
N LEU A 261 -17.53 23.33 12.70
CA LEU A 261 -17.47 22.40 13.82
C LEU A 261 -16.04 21.89 13.99
N TRP A 262 -15.37 22.35 15.04
CA TRP A 262 -14.18 21.70 15.60
C TRP A 262 -14.52 21.35 17.04
N TYR A 263 -14.30 20.10 17.42
CA TYR A 263 -14.16 19.78 18.83
C TYR A 263 -12.69 19.43 19.09
N ILE A 264 -12.08 20.13 20.04
CA ILE A 264 -10.69 19.90 20.43
C ILE A 264 -10.71 18.89 21.57
N THR A 265 -10.19 17.70 21.33
CA THR A 265 -9.76 16.76 22.38
C THR A 265 -8.28 16.52 22.21
N SER A 266 -7.45 17.03 23.13
CA SER A 266 -6.03 16.67 23.26
C SER A 266 -5.21 16.61 21.95
N GLY A 267 -5.29 17.64 21.10
CA GLY A 267 -4.50 17.72 19.85
C GLY A 267 -5.14 17.06 18.61
N GLU A 268 -6.35 16.52 18.76
CA GLU A 268 -7.17 16.03 17.65
C GLU A 268 -8.34 16.98 17.38
N MET A 269 -8.69 17.11 16.12
CA MET A 269 -9.80 17.87 15.60
C MET A 269 -10.58 17.04 14.59
N LYS A 270 -11.90 17.19 14.53
CA LYS A 270 -12.73 16.48 13.55
C LYS A 270 -13.57 17.46 12.74
N VAL A 271 -13.65 17.22 11.43
CA VAL A 271 -14.34 18.03 10.41
C VAL A 271 -15.40 17.16 9.79
N LEU A 272 -16.63 17.65 9.72
CA LEU A 272 -17.72 16.96 9.03
C LEU A 272 -17.90 17.61 7.65
N GLY A 273 -17.77 16.81 6.59
CA GLY A 273 -17.96 17.28 5.21
C GLY A 273 -19.44 17.41 4.88
N ARG A 274 -19.91 18.62 4.57
CA ARG A 274 -21.29 18.91 4.14
C ARG A 274 -21.35 20.22 3.33
N GLY A 275 -20.96 20.19 2.06
CA GLY A 275 -21.31 21.27 1.14
C GLY A 275 -20.32 21.52 0.02
N ALA A 276 -20.51 22.64 -0.67
CA ALA A 276 -19.76 23.01 -1.88
C ALA A 276 -18.46 23.78 -1.60
N LEU A 277 -18.13 24.13 -0.35
CA LEU A 277 -16.98 24.97 0.03
C LEU A 277 -16.45 24.56 1.41
N ASP A 278 -15.83 23.39 1.49
CA ASP A 278 -15.31 22.83 2.74
C ASP A 278 -13.83 23.14 3.01
N ASP A 279 -13.13 23.79 2.06
CA ASP A 279 -11.76 24.28 2.22
C ASP A 279 -11.63 25.27 3.38
N ILE A 280 -12.56 26.24 3.50
CA ILE A 280 -12.59 27.22 4.60
C ILE A 280 -12.67 26.50 5.94
N ASN A 281 -13.45 25.42 6.01
CA ASN A 281 -13.55 24.62 7.22
C ASN A 281 -12.19 23.95 7.48
N ILE A 282 -11.67 23.13 6.56
CA ILE A 282 -10.39 22.43 6.78
C ILE A 282 -9.24 23.40 7.12
N MET A 283 -9.23 24.61 6.55
CA MET A 283 -8.24 25.64 6.87
C MET A 283 -8.46 26.29 8.25
N ALA A 284 -9.72 26.50 8.66
CA ALA A 284 -10.02 26.92 10.04
C ALA A 284 -9.58 25.86 11.07
N ALA A 285 -9.65 24.56 10.73
CA ALA A 285 -8.99 23.50 11.48
C ALA A 285 -7.54 23.83 11.69
N HIS A 286 -6.86 23.96 10.56
CA HIS A 286 -5.42 24.00 10.49
C HIS A 286 -4.95 25.18 11.34
N ASP A 287 -5.63 26.31 11.24
CA ASP A 287 -5.33 27.52 12.00
C ASP A 287 -5.60 27.39 13.50
N ALA A 288 -6.57 26.56 13.90
CA ALA A 288 -6.86 26.26 15.30
C ALA A 288 -5.88 25.24 15.95
N LEU A 289 -5.13 24.46 15.17
CA LEU A 289 -4.11 23.55 15.73
C LEU A 289 -3.02 24.29 16.52
N PRO A 290 -2.41 23.67 17.54
CA PRO A 290 -1.16 24.15 18.12
C PRO A 290 -0.08 24.41 17.06
N ALA A 291 0.89 25.28 17.37
CA ALA A 291 2.03 25.55 16.47
C ALA A 291 2.89 24.30 16.19
N THR A 292 2.77 23.26 17.03
CA THR A 292 3.42 21.95 16.87
C THR A 292 2.63 20.97 16.00
N GLY A 293 1.49 21.37 15.44
CA GLY A 293 0.62 20.52 14.64
C GLY A 293 -0.44 19.76 15.43
N GLY A 294 -0.93 18.68 14.84
CA GLY A 294 -1.98 17.83 15.38
C GLY A 294 -2.75 17.09 14.29
N LEU A 295 -3.79 16.37 14.70
CA LEU A 295 -4.56 15.49 13.82
C LEU A 295 -5.89 16.15 13.45
N ILE A 296 -6.22 16.16 12.16
CA ILE A 296 -7.51 16.61 11.62
C ILE A 296 -8.21 15.41 10.98
N HIS A 297 -9.28 14.92 11.61
CA HIS A 297 -10.13 13.87 11.08
C HIS A 297 -11.15 14.43 10.09
N LEU A 298 -11.05 14.03 8.83
CA LEU A 298 -12.02 14.35 7.78
C LEU A 298 -13.11 13.27 7.78
N LEU A 299 -14.35 13.65 8.11
CA LEU A 299 -15.52 12.77 8.20
C LEU A 299 -16.50 13.06 7.05
N GLY A 300 -16.51 12.22 6.01
CA GLY A 300 -17.45 12.32 4.88
C GLY A 300 -16.82 12.82 3.59
N SER A 301 -17.63 13.47 2.74
CA SER A 301 -17.19 14.00 1.44
C SER A 301 -17.05 15.52 1.51
N PHE A 302 -15.95 16.02 0.98
CA PHE A 302 -15.57 17.44 1.01
C PHE A 302 -15.39 17.95 -0.41
N SER A 303 -15.83 19.17 -0.69
CA SER A 303 -15.45 19.92 -1.90
C SER A 303 -14.51 21.02 -1.47
N ALA A 304 -13.22 20.93 -1.82
CA ALA A 304 -12.20 21.85 -1.33
C ALA A 304 -11.27 22.33 -2.45
N GLU A 305 -10.74 23.54 -2.32
CA GLU A 305 -9.74 24.14 -3.22
C GLU A 305 -8.59 24.74 -2.41
N ASP A 306 -7.38 24.75 -2.98
CA ASP A 306 -6.21 25.49 -2.48
C ASP A 306 -5.89 25.37 -0.97
N MET A 307 -5.94 24.15 -0.41
CA MET A 307 -5.61 23.95 1.00
C MET A 307 -4.09 24.03 1.22
N THR A 308 -3.64 25.06 1.92
CA THR A 308 -2.22 25.29 2.23
C THR A 308 -1.88 24.88 3.66
N ILE A 309 -1.26 23.72 3.83
CA ILE A 309 -0.78 23.22 5.11
C ILE A 309 0.59 23.83 5.42
N THR A 310 0.67 24.61 6.51
CA THR A 310 1.89 25.39 6.85
C THR A 310 2.49 25.03 8.21
N LYS A 311 1.72 24.46 9.13
CA LYS A 311 2.21 24.05 10.45
C LYS A 311 2.92 22.68 10.37
N PRO A 312 4.01 22.47 11.12
CA PRO A 312 4.66 21.16 11.21
C PRO A 312 3.76 20.15 11.93
N GLY A 313 3.89 18.87 11.60
CA GLY A 313 3.20 17.76 12.29
C GLY A 313 1.67 17.73 12.09
N VAL A 314 1.15 18.36 11.03
CA VAL A 314 -0.29 18.32 10.72
C VAL A 314 -0.62 17.07 9.94
N VAL A 315 -1.53 16.26 10.44
CA VAL A 315 -2.00 15.06 9.75
C VAL A 315 -3.46 15.22 9.38
N LEU A 316 -3.77 15.15 8.09
CA LEU A 316 -5.16 15.06 7.64
C LEU A 316 -5.49 13.57 7.50
N GLN A 317 -6.41 13.08 8.33
CA GLN A 317 -6.81 11.69 8.35
C GLN A 317 -8.27 11.52 7.98
N GLY A 318 -8.56 10.80 6.91
CA GLY A 318 -9.92 10.40 6.59
C GLY A 318 -10.43 9.31 7.53
N GLN A 319 -11.73 9.25 7.71
CA GLN A 319 -12.35 7.97 8.05
C GLN A 319 -12.51 7.14 6.78
N LYS A 320 -12.77 5.85 6.95
CA LYS A 320 -13.06 4.95 5.84
C LYS A 320 -14.07 5.62 4.87
N ASP A 321 -13.69 5.67 3.59
CA ASP A 321 -14.47 6.27 2.48
C ASP A 321 -14.58 7.81 2.50
N SER A 322 -13.87 8.51 3.39
CA SER A 322 -13.80 9.97 3.35
C SER A 322 -13.14 10.44 2.06
N THR A 323 -13.80 11.34 1.34
CA THR A 323 -13.41 11.78 0.00
C THR A 323 -13.24 13.29 -0.05
N VAL A 324 -12.15 13.79 -0.60
CA VAL A 324 -11.97 15.21 -0.91
C VAL A 324 -11.99 15.37 -2.43
N ILE A 325 -12.97 16.11 -2.92
CA ILE A 325 -13.22 16.33 -4.35
C ILE A 325 -12.76 17.75 -4.69
N ALA A 326 -11.94 17.88 -5.73
CA ALA A 326 -11.62 19.18 -6.30
C ALA A 326 -12.84 19.80 -7.01
N PRO A 327 -13.19 21.08 -6.78
CA PRO A 327 -14.32 21.72 -7.43
C PRO A 327 -14.04 22.03 -8.89
N THR A 328 -15.12 22.05 -9.70
CA THR A 328 -15.05 22.18 -11.16
C THR A 328 -14.51 23.54 -11.67
N ALA A 329 -14.30 24.53 -10.79
CA ALA A 329 -13.98 25.92 -11.17
C ALA A 329 -12.54 26.38 -10.81
N ALA A 330 -11.74 25.54 -10.16
CA ALA A 330 -10.42 25.95 -9.65
C ALA A 330 -9.36 25.95 -10.76
N LEU A 331 -9.15 27.10 -11.42
CA LEU A 331 -8.16 27.26 -12.49
C LEU A 331 -6.73 27.33 -11.92
N GLY A 332 -5.88 26.34 -12.21
CA GLY A 332 -4.44 26.34 -11.90
C GLY A 332 -4.07 26.06 -10.45
N ALA A 333 -5.05 25.68 -9.62
CA ALA A 333 -4.92 25.41 -8.20
C ALA A 333 -4.23 24.08 -7.89
N THR A 334 -3.75 23.95 -6.64
CA THR A 334 -3.32 22.68 -6.03
C THR A 334 -4.33 22.32 -4.96
N LEU A 335 -4.90 21.12 -4.96
CA LEU A 335 -5.88 20.77 -3.92
C LEU A 335 -5.24 20.77 -2.52
N PHE A 336 -4.11 20.09 -2.34
CA PHE A 336 -3.31 20.11 -1.12
C PHE A 336 -1.89 20.62 -1.39
N PHE A 337 -1.55 21.78 -0.82
CA PHE A 337 -0.23 22.35 -0.85
C PHE A 337 0.43 22.24 0.53
N PHE A 338 1.50 21.44 0.65
CA PHE A 338 2.30 21.35 1.87
C PHE A 338 3.53 22.25 1.74
N ALA A 339 3.55 23.36 2.50
CA ALA A 339 4.67 24.29 2.47
C ALA A 339 5.92 23.69 3.12
N ASN A 340 7.10 24.27 2.84
CA ASN A 340 8.37 23.86 3.44
C ASN A 340 8.38 23.86 4.98
N THR A 341 7.57 24.72 5.61
CA THR A 341 7.42 24.77 7.07
C THR A 341 6.60 23.61 7.66
N ALA A 342 5.93 22.81 6.82
CA ALA A 342 5.03 21.74 7.23
C ALA A 342 5.75 20.41 7.54
N ILE A 343 6.93 20.47 8.17
CA ILE A 343 7.76 19.31 8.49
C ILE A 343 6.95 18.26 9.29
N GLY A 344 6.94 17.02 8.81
CA GLY A 344 6.28 15.87 9.44
C GLY A 344 4.77 15.85 9.22
N SER A 345 4.27 16.63 8.26
CA SER A 345 2.86 16.66 7.91
C SER A 345 2.53 15.62 6.85
N GLY A 346 1.26 15.24 6.76
CA GLY A 346 0.89 14.19 5.82
C GLY A 346 -0.59 13.92 5.71
N LEU A 347 -0.88 12.93 4.87
CA LEU A 347 -2.22 12.46 4.56
C LEU A 347 -2.35 10.99 4.96
N ARG A 348 -3.50 10.62 5.53
CA ARG A 348 -3.79 9.23 5.91
C ARG A 348 -5.26 8.84 5.64
N ASP A 349 -5.51 7.63 5.17
CA ASP A 349 -6.86 7.04 5.06
C ASP A 349 -7.87 7.91 4.26
N LEU A 350 -7.43 8.51 3.15
CA LEU A 350 -8.24 9.46 2.36
C LEU A 350 -8.43 9.02 0.91
N ILE A 351 -9.58 9.35 0.34
CA ILE A 351 -9.79 9.37 -1.10
C ILE A 351 -9.68 10.82 -1.56
N ILE A 352 -8.87 11.10 -2.56
CA ILE A 352 -8.71 12.42 -3.16
C ILE A 352 -9.06 12.29 -4.64
N ASP A 353 -10.07 13.03 -5.07
CA ASP A 353 -10.68 12.93 -6.38
C ASP A 353 -10.56 14.26 -7.12
N GLY A 354 -9.90 14.28 -8.26
CA GLY A 354 -9.73 15.50 -9.06
C GLY A 354 -10.94 15.92 -9.90
N ASP A 355 -12.04 15.15 -9.87
CA ASP A 355 -13.21 15.26 -10.75
C ASP A 355 -12.85 15.07 -12.24
N VAL A 356 -13.42 14.03 -12.86
CA VAL A 356 -13.20 13.64 -14.27
C VAL A 356 -13.50 14.75 -15.29
N ASN A 357 -14.23 15.79 -14.88
CA ASN A 357 -14.68 16.86 -15.78
C ASN A 357 -13.72 18.05 -15.84
N THR A 358 -12.65 18.09 -15.04
CA THR A 358 -11.81 19.27 -14.86
C THR A 358 -10.33 19.09 -15.16
N ASN A 359 -9.97 19.28 -16.43
CA ASN A 359 -8.59 19.39 -16.91
C ASN A 359 -7.85 20.67 -16.47
N ILE A 360 -8.21 21.30 -15.34
CA ILE A 360 -7.74 22.65 -15.00
C ILE A 360 -6.84 22.75 -13.76
N LEU A 361 -6.76 21.71 -12.93
CA LEU A 361 -5.77 21.67 -11.85
C LEU A 361 -4.38 21.36 -12.41
N THR A 362 -3.32 21.71 -11.67
CA THR A 362 -1.96 21.27 -12.01
C THR A 362 -1.58 20.03 -11.19
N TRP A 363 -1.96 20.02 -9.91
CA TRP A 363 -1.58 19.00 -8.92
C TRP A 363 -2.73 18.69 -7.95
N LEU A 364 -2.98 17.42 -7.59
CA LEU A 364 -3.84 17.13 -6.42
C LEU A 364 -3.07 17.36 -5.12
N ILE A 365 -1.82 16.88 -5.07
CA ILE A 365 -0.93 17.10 -3.94
C ILE A 365 0.37 17.69 -4.46
N HIS A 366 0.77 18.82 -3.89
CA HIS A 366 2.08 19.43 -4.08
C HIS A 366 2.75 19.58 -2.72
N SER A 367 3.89 18.92 -2.48
CA SER A 367 4.63 19.05 -1.23
C SER A 367 6.04 19.62 -1.43
N PHE A 368 6.34 20.67 -0.67
CA PHE A 368 7.68 21.24 -0.43
C PHE A 368 8.22 20.91 0.97
N ALA A 369 7.52 20.09 1.76
CA ALA A 369 7.89 19.82 3.15
C ALA A 369 9.10 18.89 3.23
N ASP A 370 10.09 19.24 4.06
CA ASP A 370 11.29 18.41 4.30
C ASP A 370 10.93 16.99 4.76
N GLN A 371 9.82 16.83 5.49
CA GLN A 371 9.28 15.53 5.88
C GLN A 371 7.81 15.45 5.51
N PHE A 372 7.46 14.56 4.60
CA PHE A 372 6.08 14.36 4.13
C PHE A 372 5.72 12.88 4.14
N PHE A 373 4.51 12.55 4.57
CA PHE A 373 4.01 11.18 4.43
C PHE A 373 2.61 11.12 3.82
N CYS A 374 2.37 10.06 3.06
CA CYS A 374 1.08 9.74 2.45
C CYS A 374 0.84 8.24 2.62
N SER A 375 -0.15 7.86 3.44
CA SER A 375 -0.35 6.47 3.84
C SER A 375 -1.82 6.06 3.69
N TYR A 376 -2.12 4.98 2.98
CA TYR A 376 -3.51 4.55 2.72
C TYR A 376 -4.36 5.62 2.02
N VAL A 377 -3.75 6.36 1.08
CA VAL A 377 -4.46 7.39 0.29
C VAL A 377 -4.76 6.86 -1.10
N THR A 378 -5.99 7.07 -1.57
CA THR A 378 -6.41 6.81 -2.95
C THR A 378 -6.48 8.13 -3.71
N LEU A 379 -5.64 8.31 -4.71
CA LEU A 379 -5.73 9.43 -5.65
C LEU A 379 -6.46 8.95 -6.90
N ARG A 380 -7.48 9.67 -7.36
CA ARG A 380 -8.15 9.34 -8.61
C ARG A 380 -8.58 10.56 -9.41
N ASN A 381 -8.67 10.40 -10.74
CA ASN A 381 -9.08 11.44 -11.67
C ASN A 381 -8.33 12.78 -11.45
N GLY A 382 -7.06 12.69 -11.06
CA GLY A 382 -6.21 13.84 -10.95
C GLY A 382 -5.96 14.52 -12.30
N PRO A 383 -5.43 15.74 -12.24
CA PRO A 383 -5.05 16.49 -13.41
C PRO A 383 -3.70 16.00 -13.95
N SER A 384 -2.91 16.88 -14.59
CA SER A 384 -1.57 16.57 -15.08
C SER A 384 -0.71 15.75 -14.10
N TYR A 385 -0.71 16.04 -12.80
CA TYR A 385 0.09 15.28 -11.82
C TYR A 385 -0.72 14.99 -10.53
N PRO A 386 -1.15 13.74 -10.26
CA PRO A 386 -1.88 13.41 -9.02
C PRO A 386 -1.04 13.70 -7.76
N LEU A 387 0.27 13.53 -7.82
CA LEU A 387 1.16 13.77 -6.70
C LEU A 387 2.46 14.34 -7.23
N PHE A 388 2.84 15.50 -6.72
CA PHE A 388 4.10 16.17 -7.02
C PHE A 388 4.84 16.52 -5.75
N VAL A 389 6.02 15.94 -5.57
CA VAL A 389 6.86 16.21 -4.40
C VAL A 389 8.15 16.86 -4.87
N GLN A 390 8.43 18.05 -4.32
CA GLN A 390 9.56 18.88 -4.70
C GLN A 390 10.38 19.30 -3.48
N CYS A 391 11.71 19.25 -3.57
CA CYS A 391 12.64 19.74 -2.51
C CYS A 391 12.40 19.15 -1.10
N ALA A 392 12.10 17.86 -0.97
CA ALA A 392 11.77 17.23 0.31
C ALA A 392 12.81 16.18 0.74
N ASP A 393 13.27 16.19 2.00
CA ASP A 393 14.34 15.32 2.49
C ASP A 393 13.90 13.85 2.76
N ASP A 394 12.77 13.66 3.43
CA ASP A 394 12.27 12.36 3.90
C ASP A 394 10.79 12.21 3.56
N VAL A 395 10.52 11.46 2.48
CA VAL A 395 9.17 11.32 1.93
C VAL A 395 8.75 9.86 1.96
N LEU A 396 7.70 9.55 2.71
CA LEU A 396 7.16 8.19 2.81
C LEU A 396 5.79 8.11 2.15
N ILE A 397 5.69 7.33 1.07
CA ILE A 397 4.41 7.09 0.39
C ILE A 397 4.15 5.59 0.39
N GLU A 398 3.25 5.13 1.26
CA GLU A 398 3.02 3.71 1.50
C GLU A 398 1.54 3.35 1.43
N HIS A 399 1.25 2.11 1.01
CA HIS A 399 -0.10 1.55 0.95
C HIS A 399 -1.11 2.43 0.21
N SER A 400 -0.64 3.25 -0.73
CA SER A 400 -1.46 4.23 -1.45
C SER A 400 -1.80 3.70 -2.85
N PHE A 401 -2.90 4.18 -3.41
CA PHE A 401 -3.44 3.76 -4.70
C PHE A 401 -3.59 4.97 -5.59
N ILE A 402 -3.13 4.89 -6.84
CA ILE A 402 -3.25 5.98 -7.82
C ILE A 402 -3.99 5.43 -9.03
N HIS A 403 -5.19 5.92 -9.26
CA HIS A 403 -6.03 5.56 -10.40
C HIS A 403 -6.40 6.81 -11.15
N ASP A 404 -5.52 7.23 -12.04
CA ASP A 404 -5.62 8.52 -12.69
C ASP A 404 -5.74 8.40 -14.21
N ASN A 405 -6.09 9.48 -14.88
CA ASN A 405 -5.92 9.71 -16.31
C ASN A 405 -4.81 10.76 -16.56
N GLY A 406 -4.12 11.21 -15.52
CA GLY A 406 -2.99 12.16 -15.53
C GLY A 406 -1.63 11.52 -15.77
N LEU A 407 -0.54 12.27 -15.58
CA LEU A 407 0.86 11.86 -15.85
C LEU A 407 1.47 10.91 -14.82
N GLY A 408 0.67 10.45 -13.85
CA GLY A 408 1.11 9.69 -12.69
C GLY A 408 1.87 10.51 -11.64
N PRO A 409 2.26 9.89 -10.52
CA PRO A 409 3.05 10.55 -9.48
C PRO A 409 4.43 10.94 -10.02
N THR A 410 4.75 12.23 -9.89
CA THR A 410 6.05 12.80 -10.29
C THR A 410 6.77 13.34 -9.09
N ILE A 411 8.08 13.13 -9.06
CA ILE A 411 8.93 13.56 -7.96
C ILE A 411 10.10 14.30 -8.57
N ALA A 412 10.18 15.58 -8.27
CA ALA A 412 11.16 16.46 -8.85
C ALA A 412 12.10 16.95 -7.74
N ALA A 413 13.40 16.66 -7.87
CA ALA A 413 14.40 17.34 -7.05
C ALA A 413 14.71 18.71 -7.66
N ASP A 414 14.57 19.80 -6.92
CA ASP A 414 15.11 21.12 -7.31
C ASP A 414 16.01 21.62 -6.17
N GLY A 415 17.21 21.06 -6.06
CA GLY A 415 18.13 21.35 -4.95
C GLY A 415 18.94 20.16 -4.47
N SER A 416 19.73 20.39 -3.41
CA SER A 416 20.86 19.53 -3.02
C SER A 416 20.54 18.28 -2.20
N ASP A 417 19.31 18.09 -1.72
CA ASP A 417 19.09 17.18 -0.60
C ASP A 417 17.69 16.57 -0.67
N VAL A 418 17.61 15.32 -1.13
CA VAL A 418 16.48 14.42 -0.88
C VAL A 418 17.09 13.08 -0.55
N TYR A 419 16.86 12.57 0.66
CA TYR A 419 17.70 11.54 1.27
C TYR A 419 17.06 10.17 1.34
N ARG A 420 15.73 10.07 1.43
CA ARG A 420 15.00 8.79 1.44
C ARG A 420 13.57 8.97 0.92
N LEU A 421 13.25 8.29 -0.17
CA LEU A 421 11.86 8.03 -0.53
C LEU A 421 11.59 6.53 -0.50
N ARG A 422 10.47 6.11 0.09
CA ARG A 422 10.00 4.72 0.01
C ARG A 422 8.58 4.72 -0.56
N PHE A 423 8.40 4.05 -1.70
CA PHE A 423 7.11 3.85 -2.36
C PHE A 423 6.60 2.43 -2.19
N ILE A 424 5.37 2.28 -1.69
CA ILE A 424 4.57 1.05 -1.80
C ILE A 424 3.19 1.42 -2.36
N PHE A 425 3.08 1.53 -3.67
CA PHE A 425 1.85 1.61 -4.45
C PHE A 425 1.31 0.22 -4.67
N ASN A 426 0.13 -0.05 -4.12
CA ASN A 426 -0.46 -1.38 -4.26
C ASN A 426 -1.01 -1.62 -5.66
N ASP A 427 -1.32 -0.57 -6.43
CA ASP A 427 -1.74 -0.62 -7.84
C ASP A 427 -1.73 0.84 -8.39
N SER A 428 -0.98 1.11 -9.47
CA SER A 428 -1.03 2.38 -10.22
C SER A 428 -1.57 2.10 -11.62
N TYR A 429 -2.64 2.80 -12.02
CA TYR A 429 -3.34 2.67 -13.30
C TYR A 429 -3.56 4.06 -13.92
N ASN A 430 -2.92 4.33 -15.07
CA ASN A 430 -3.05 5.60 -15.81
C ASN A 430 -3.50 5.38 -17.25
N ASN A 431 -4.81 5.30 -17.49
CA ASN A 431 -5.40 5.04 -18.82
C ASN A 431 -6.23 6.22 -19.29
N GLY A 432 -5.70 7.08 -20.17
CA GLY A 432 -6.43 8.23 -20.70
C GLY A 432 -6.62 8.18 -22.22
N GLN A 433 -7.86 8.00 -22.68
CA GLN A 433 -8.20 8.07 -24.10
C GLN A 433 -8.26 9.51 -24.68
N VAL A 434 -7.78 10.52 -23.95
CA VAL A 434 -7.88 11.94 -24.34
C VAL A 434 -6.51 12.42 -24.81
N ASP A 435 -6.41 12.70 -26.11
CA ASP A 435 -5.22 13.25 -26.79
C ASP A 435 -4.63 14.41 -25.97
N PRO A 436 -3.43 14.26 -25.35
CA PRO A 436 -2.77 15.38 -24.73
C PRO A 436 -2.38 16.42 -25.81
N PRO A 437 -2.33 17.72 -25.48
CA PRO A 437 -1.76 18.71 -26.38
C PRO A 437 -0.34 18.28 -26.75
N ALA A 438 -0.13 18.04 -28.05
CA ALA A 438 1.08 17.42 -28.61
C ALA A 438 2.39 17.98 -28.03
N GLY A 439 3.08 17.16 -27.22
CA GLY A 439 4.46 17.41 -26.78
C GLY A 439 4.78 16.94 -25.36
N ASN A 440 5.37 15.76 -25.23
CA ASN A 440 6.33 15.36 -24.18
C ASN A 440 5.86 15.19 -22.73
N ALA A 441 4.68 14.66 -22.46
CA ALA A 441 4.41 14.14 -21.13
C ALA A 441 3.63 12.84 -21.25
N ASP A 442 4.36 11.73 -21.28
CA ASP A 442 3.75 10.41 -21.28
C ASP A 442 3.32 10.07 -19.86
N ARG A 443 2.17 9.40 -19.72
CA ARG A 443 1.56 9.17 -18.42
C ARG A 443 2.25 8.02 -17.71
N MET A 444 3.28 8.33 -16.91
CA MET A 444 4.15 7.33 -16.28
C MET A 444 3.48 6.70 -15.05
N GLY A 445 3.90 5.49 -14.67
CA GLY A 445 3.51 4.91 -13.38
C GLY A 445 4.21 5.60 -12.19
N VAL A 446 5.49 5.91 -12.32
CA VAL A 446 6.30 6.73 -11.40
C VAL A 446 7.33 7.53 -12.21
N GLN A 447 7.41 8.83 -12.01
CA GLN A 447 8.44 9.68 -12.60
C GLN A 447 9.39 10.23 -11.53
N LEU A 448 10.68 9.96 -11.69
CA LEU A 448 11.77 10.54 -10.90
C LEU A 448 12.54 11.52 -11.79
N GLU A 449 12.58 12.79 -11.40
CA GLU A 449 13.20 13.86 -12.19
C GLU A 449 14.10 14.75 -11.32
N SER A 450 15.24 15.20 -11.87
CA SER A 450 15.99 16.33 -11.33
C SER A 450 15.71 17.57 -12.17
N ALA A 451 14.99 18.53 -11.59
CA ALA A 451 14.87 19.87 -12.13
C ALA A 451 16.11 20.69 -11.71
N GLY A 452 16.73 21.40 -12.66
CA GLY A 452 17.76 22.41 -12.32
C GLY A 452 19.16 21.90 -11.99
N GLY A 453 19.45 20.61 -12.18
CA GLY A 453 20.81 20.05 -12.01
C GLY A 453 21.19 19.71 -10.57
N GLY A 454 20.22 19.64 -9.66
CA GLY A 454 20.40 19.03 -8.34
C GLY A 454 20.70 17.52 -8.45
N MET A 455 21.34 16.93 -7.44
CA MET A 455 21.49 15.47 -7.38
C MET A 455 20.42 14.89 -6.46
N PHE A 456 19.69 13.88 -6.94
CA PHE A 456 18.66 13.20 -6.19
C PHE A 456 19.23 11.91 -5.61
N TYR A 457 19.48 11.89 -4.31
CA TYR A 457 20.21 10.80 -3.66
C TYR A 457 19.27 9.68 -3.21
N ALA A 458 19.47 8.47 -3.74
CA ALA A 458 18.89 7.25 -3.20
C ALA A 458 17.35 7.14 -3.10
N PRO A 459 16.52 7.62 -4.06
CA PRO A 459 15.09 7.30 -4.03
C PRO A 459 14.88 5.77 -4.14
N LEU A 460 14.03 5.21 -3.28
CA LEU A 460 13.70 3.77 -3.25
C LEU A 460 12.25 3.54 -3.71
N VAL A 461 12.09 2.93 -4.88
CA VAL A 461 10.81 2.42 -5.39
C VAL A 461 10.77 0.93 -5.12
N GLN A 462 10.00 0.48 -4.11
CA GLN A 462 10.01 -0.93 -3.69
C GLN A 462 8.64 -1.59 -3.52
N GLY A 463 8.44 -2.78 -4.10
CA GLY A 463 7.24 -3.59 -3.82
C GLY A 463 5.96 -3.01 -4.42
N ASN A 464 6.04 -2.32 -5.55
CA ASN A 464 4.93 -1.64 -6.22
C ASN A 464 4.32 -2.51 -7.34
N ASN A 465 3.03 -2.33 -7.62
CA ASN A 465 2.39 -2.79 -8.86
C ASN A 465 2.12 -1.60 -9.79
N LEU A 466 2.80 -1.53 -10.93
CA LEU A 466 2.69 -0.43 -11.90
C LEU A 466 2.22 -0.98 -13.24
N TYR A 467 0.99 -0.66 -13.66
CA TYR A 467 0.42 -1.28 -14.85
C TYR A 467 -0.61 -0.45 -15.61
N ASN A 468 -0.79 -0.76 -16.90
CA ASN A 468 -1.72 -0.04 -17.79
C ASN A 468 -1.51 1.48 -17.74
N ASN A 469 -0.26 1.91 -17.70
CA ASN A 469 0.11 3.32 -17.84
C ASN A 469 0.30 3.63 -19.33
N ASP A 470 -0.22 4.75 -19.84
CA ASP A 470 -0.02 5.14 -21.24
C ASP A 470 1.48 5.46 -21.55
N GLY A 471 2.28 5.76 -20.53
CA GLY A 471 3.73 5.95 -20.61
C GLY A 471 4.54 4.75 -20.11
N CYS A 472 5.72 5.01 -19.56
CA CYS A 472 6.55 4.00 -18.89
C CYS A 472 5.97 3.60 -17.54
N GLY A 473 6.28 2.38 -17.06
CA GLY A 473 6.01 2.02 -15.68
C GLY A 473 6.80 2.89 -14.69
N ILE A 474 8.11 2.99 -14.90
CA ILE A 474 9.01 3.88 -14.14
C ILE A 474 9.85 4.68 -15.12
N TRP A 475 9.86 5.99 -14.95
CA TRP A 475 10.71 6.93 -15.69
C TRP A 475 11.71 7.60 -14.76
N ILE A 476 12.98 7.59 -15.14
CA ILE A 476 14.08 8.20 -14.38
C ILE A 476 14.84 9.13 -15.31
N SER A 477 14.92 10.42 -14.97
CA SER A 477 15.65 11.41 -15.76
C SER A 477 16.69 12.16 -14.94
N ALA A 478 17.91 12.27 -15.48
CA ALA A 478 19.05 13.09 -15.06
C ALA A 478 19.41 13.12 -13.55
N SER A 479 20.62 12.69 -13.21
CA SER A 479 21.27 12.90 -11.90
C SER A 479 20.54 12.32 -10.67
N ILE A 480 19.98 11.12 -10.81
CA ILE A 480 19.28 10.37 -9.76
C ILE A 480 19.95 9.03 -9.41
N ASP A 481 20.35 8.83 -8.15
CA ASP A 481 20.86 7.55 -7.63
C ASP A 481 19.73 6.61 -7.20
N ALA A 482 18.87 6.16 -8.12
CA ALA A 482 17.66 5.43 -7.76
C ALA A 482 17.90 3.96 -7.43
N ARG A 483 17.08 3.43 -6.51
CA ARG A 483 16.95 2.00 -6.20
C ARG A 483 15.54 1.53 -6.53
N ILE A 484 15.42 0.67 -7.53
CA ILE A 484 14.16 0.10 -8.03
C ILE A 484 14.16 -1.39 -7.69
N VAL A 485 13.40 -1.80 -6.68
CA VAL A 485 13.52 -3.14 -6.09
C VAL A 485 12.17 -3.85 -5.92
N ASP A 486 12.06 -5.15 -6.19
CA ASP A 486 10.86 -5.95 -5.89
C ASP A 486 9.54 -5.46 -6.54
N ASN A 487 9.58 -4.72 -7.65
CA ASN A 487 8.36 -4.19 -8.30
C ASN A 487 7.78 -5.15 -9.34
N ARG A 488 6.46 -5.08 -9.57
CA ARG A 488 5.77 -5.73 -10.68
C ARG A 488 5.29 -4.65 -11.67
N ILE A 489 5.87 -4.65 -12.86
CA ILE A 489 5.68 -3.60 -13.86
C ILE A 489 5.18 -4.23 -15.15
N TYR A 490 3.94 -3.96 -15.56
CA TYR A 490 3.33 -4.68 -16.67
C TYR A 490 2.25 -3.96 -17.45
N ASN A 491 2.00 -4.35 -18.70
CA ASN A 491 0.92 -3.79 -19.55
C ASN A 491 0.96 -2.26 -19.71
N ASN A 492 2.10 -1.61 -19.52
CA ASN A 492 2.22 -0.19 -19.85
C ASN A 492 2.32 -0.03 -21.38
N ASP A 493 1.96 1.10 -21.96
CA ASP A 493 2.00 1.29 -23.42
C ASP A 493 3.43 1.58 -23.93
N GLN A 494 4.33 2.05 -23.05
CA GLN A 494 5.76 2.22 -23.34
C GLN A 494 6.64 1.25 -22.53
N GLN A 495 7.86 1.64 -22.16
CA GLN A 495 8.82 0.76 -21.47
C GLN A 495 8.40 0.42 -20.05
N GLY A 496 8.84 -0.72 -19.53
CA GLY A 496 8.65 -1.03 -18.11
C GLY A 496 9.43 -0.06 -17.23
N ILE A 497 10.73 0.00 -17.41
CA ILE A 497 11.63 0.95 -16.74
C ILE A 497 12.44 1.69 -17.80
N PHE A 498 12.42 3.02 -17.76
CA PHE A 498 13.21 3.87 -18.65
C PHE A 498 14.13 4.80 -17.85
N VAL A 499 15.42 4.74 -18.16
CA VAL A 499 16.46 5.59 -17.57
C VAL A 499 17.05 6.48 -18.66
N LEU A 500 16.92 7.79 -18.46
CA LEU A 500 17.29 8.83 -19.41
C LEU A 500 18.33 9.79 -18.82
N GLY A 501 19.60 9.58 -19.16
CA GLY A 501 20.72 10.48 -18.83
C GLY A 501 21.07 10.63 -17.34
N GLY A 502 22.30 11.02 -17.04
CA GLY A 502 22.77 11.40 -15.69
C GLY A 502 24.03 10.66 -15.21
N ASN A 503 25.05 11.40 -14.74
CA ASN A 503 26.25 10.86 -14.10
C ASN A 503 25.93 10.32 -12.69
N VAL A 504 25.12 9.27 -12.61
CA VAL A 504 24.63 8.73 -11.34
C VAL A 504 24.51 7.22 -11.39
N ASP A 505 25.04 6.60 -10.34
CA ASP A 505 24.90 5.18 -10.06
C ASP A 505 23.42 4.84 -9.82
N GLY A 506 23.04 3.58 -9.86
CA GLY A 506 21.68 3.18 -9.54
C GLY A 506 21.54 1.68 -9.45
N VAL A 507 20.43 1.19 -8.90
CA VAL A 507 20.16 -0.25 -8.72
C VAL A 507 18.78 -0.58 -9.24
N ILE A 508 18.69 -1.58 -10.11
CA ILE A 508 17.43 -2.21 -10.53
C ILE A 508 17.52 -3.69 -10.17
N ASP A 509 16.84 -4.12 -9.11
CA ASP A 509 17.00 -5.47 -8.54
C ASP A 509 15.67 -6.19 -8.29
N ASN A 510 15.61 -7.49 -8.63
CA ASN A 510 14.48 -8.37 -8.32
C ASN A 510 13.09 -7.86 -8.78
N ASN A 511 13.01 -7.14 -9.91
CA ASN A 511 11.74 -6.67 -10.49
C ASN A 511 11.17 -7.69 -11.49
N LEU A 512 9.85 -7.79 -11.56
CA LEU A 512 9.11 -8.51 -12.61
C LEU A 512 8.59 -7.50 -13.63
N VAL A 513 9.18 -7.47 -14.83
CA VAL A 513 8.85 -6.52 -15.90
C VAL A 513 8.30 -7.27 -17.11
N ARG A 514 7.00 -7.16 -17.40
CA ARG A 514 6.38 -7.96 -18.48
C ARG A 514 5.29 -7.27 -19.29
N GLU A 515 5.06 -7.70 -20.52
CA GLU A 515 3.90 -7.28 -21.32
C GLU A 515 3.78 -5.75 -21.52
N ASN A 516 4.87 -5.00 -21.36
CA ASN A 516 4.89 -3.56 -21.63
C ASN A 516 5.00 -3.32 -23.15
N GLY A 517 4.43 -2.23 -23.64
CA GLY A 517 4.23 -1.91 -25.05
C GLY A 517 5.46 -1.27 -25.69
N ALA A 518 5.24 -0.71 -26.87
CA ALA A 518 6.24 -0.01 -27.67
C ALA A 518 5.72 1.40 -27.94
N ASP A 519 6.55 2.41 -27.66
CA ASP A 519 6.18 3.82 -27.83
C ASP A 519 5.63 4.12 -29.24
N GLY A 520 4.58 4.94 -29.29
CA GLY A 520 3.78 5.21 -30.48
C GLY A 520 4.62 5.74 -31.66
N ALA A 521 4.43 5.12 -32.82
CA ALA A 521 5.01 5.49 -34.13
C ALA A 521 6.52 5.30 -34.38
N ALA A 522 7.39 5.14 -33.37
CA ALA A 522 8.82 4.83 -33.58
C ALA A 522 9.50 4.02 -32.46
N GLY A 523 8.77 3.66 -31.40
CA GLY A 523 9.32 3.06 -30.18
C GLY A 523 9.70 1.60 -30.29
N TYR A 524 10.71 1.21 -29.53
CA TYR A 524 11.08 -0.19 -29.32
C TYR A 524 10.48 -0.66 -27.99
N GLY A 525 9.64 -1.70 -28.03
CA GLY A 525 8.99 -2.20 -26.84
C GLY A 525 9.97 -2.94 -25.93
N THR A 526 10.44 -2.24 -24.91
CA THR A 526 11.55 -2.69 -24.06
C THR A 526 11.11 -2.83 -22.61
N GLY A 527 11.48 -3.95 -21.97
CA GLY A 527 11.26 -4.11 -20.54
C GLY A 527 12.06 -3.07 -19.73
N ILE A 528 13.38 -3.07 -19.85
CA ILE A 528 14.27 -2.10 -19.21
C ILE A 528 15.12 -1.42 -20.27
N GLN A 529 15.06 -0.10 -20.37
CA GLN A 529 15.81 0.67 -21.35
C GLN A 529 16.64 1.77 -20.71
N PHE A 530 17.89 1.86 -21.13
CA PHE A 530 18.79 2.98 -20.92
C PHE A 530 18.94 3.73 -22.24
N GLY A 531 18.69 5.04 -22.23
CA GLY A 531 18.82 5.88 -23.42
C GLY A 531 19.58 7.17 -23.14
N ASP A 532 20.30 7.66 -24.14
CA ASP A 532 20.61 9.09 -24.20
C ASP A 532 19.42 9.86 -24.80
N ASN A 533 19.23 11.09 -24.34
CA ASN A 533 18.59 12.11 -25.17
C ASN A 533 19.73 12.78 -25.94
N ALA A 534 19.46 13.26 -27.15
CA ALA A 534 20.41 13.94 -28.05
C ALA A 534 21.17 15.17 -27.47
N GLY A 535 21.03 15.46 -26.18
CA GLY A 535 21.70 16.51 -25.41
C GLY A 535 23.00 16.11 -24.68
N GLY A 536 23.51 14.88 -24.82
CA GLY A 536 24.86 14.52 -24.34
C GLY A 536 25.00 14.26 -22.85
N TRP A 537 24.02 13.58 -22.24
CA TRP A 537 24.04 13.21 -20.82
C TRP A 537 24.57 11.78 -20.64
N ASN A 538 25.74 11.63 -20.02
CA ASN A 538 26.29 10.32 -19.66
C ASN A 538 25.35 9.56 -18.74
N THR A 539 25.18 8.24 -18.93
CA THR A 539 24.46 7.36 -18.00
C THR A 539 25.44 6.31 -17.49
N SER A 540 25.81 6.36 -16.21
CA SER A 540 26.91 5.52 -15.71
C SER A 540 26.64 4.85 -14.38
N GLY A 541 27.14 3.64 -14.14
CA GLY A 541 27.18 3.05 -12.78
C GLY A 541 25.92 2.32 -12.32
N TRP A 542 25.06 1.93 -13.25
CA TRP A 542 23.84 1.18 -12.93
C TRP A 542 24.12 -0.32 -12.72
N ASN A 543 23.58 -0.89 -11.65
CA ASN A 543 23.61 -2.32 -11.36
C ASN A 543 22.21 -2.93 -11.55
N ILE A 544 22.06 -3.77 -12.57
CA ILE A 544 20.81 -4.40 -12.96
C ILE A 544 20.89 -5.89 -12.61
N THR A 545 20.22 -6.31 -11.54
CA THR A 545 20.36 -7.67 -11.01
C THR A 545 19.05 -8.41 -10.80
N ASN A 546 19.05 -9.73 -11.00
CA ASN A 546 17.96 -10.62 -10.61
C ASN A 546 16.55 -10.26 -11.14
N ASN A 547 16.43 -9.47 -12.21
CA ASN A 547 15.12 -9.09 -12.75
C ASN A 547 14.57 -10.17 -13.68
N ILE A 548 13.26 -10.38 -13.68
CA ILE A 548 12.55 -11.22 -14.64
C ILE A 548 11.89 -10.31 -15.67
N VAL A 549 12.45 -10.25 -16.88
CA VAL A 549 11.99 -9.40 -17.97
C VAL A 549 11.39 -10.26 -19.08
N ARG A 550 10.08 -10.21 -19.32
CA ARG A 550 9.46 -11.10 -20.31
C ARG A 550 8.34 -10.51 -21.12
N ASP A 551 8.18 -10.97 -22.36
CA ASP A 551 6.99 -10.69 -23.17
C ASP A 551 6.70 -9.20 -23.43
N ASN A 552 7.71 -8.33 -23.35
CA ASN A 552 7.57 -6.90 -23.66
C ASN A 552 7.59 -6.66 -25.19
N GLY A 553 6.79 -5.71 -25.66
CA GLY A 553 6.59 -5.28 -27.04
C GLY A 553 5.28 -5.75 -27.66
N SER A 554 4.54 -4.82 -28.28
CA SER A 554 3.23 -5.05 -28.92
C SER A 554 3.33 -5.78 -30.27
N ASP A 555 4.43 -5.60 -31.01
CA ASP A 555 4.75 -6.31 -32.26
C ASP A 555 5.93 -7.28 -32.07
N ALA A 556 5.86 -8.46 -32.69
CA ALA A 556 6.91 -9.48 -32.69
C ALA A 556 8.27 -8.95 -33.20
N ALA A 557 8.27 -7.90 -34.02
CA ALA A 557 9.50 -7.25 -34.51
C ALA A 557 10.15 -6.27 -33.51
N GLN A 558 9.42 -5.84 -32.47
CA GLN A 558 9.85 -4.78 -31.55
C GLN A 558 10.05 -5.25 -30.11
N ARG A 559 9.97 -6.56 -29.85
CA ARG A 559 10.13 -7.13 -28.52
C ARG A 559 11.60 -7.12 -28.08
N ARG A 560 11.96 -6.27 -27.13
CA ARG A 560 13.29 -6.20 -26.51
C ARG A 560 13.20 -6.45 -25.01
N GLY A 561 14.14 -7.22 -24.48
CA GLY A 561 14.24 -7.48 -23.05
C GLY A 561 14.86 -6.31 -22.31
N ILE A 562 16.19 -6.26 -22.32
CA ILE A 562 16.98 -5.16 -21.79
C ILE A 562 17.69 -4.47 -22.96
N ARG A 563 17.50 -3.16 -23.09
CA ARG A 563 18.16 -2.35 -24.11
C ARG A 563 19.08 -1.32 -23.47
N ILE A 564 20.29 -1.22 -23.99
CA ILE A 564 21.22 -0.13 -23.71
C ILE A 564 21.47 0.59 -25.03
N TRP A 565 21.02 1.84 -25.10
CA TRP A 565 21.16 2.67 -26.28
C TRP A 565 21.95 3.92 -25.94
N CYS A 566 23.06 4.11 -26.67
CA CYS A 566 23.91 5.28 -26.55
C CYS A 566 24.41 5.70 -27.94
N SER A 567 24.14 6.95 -28.31
CA SER A 567 24.58 7.54 -29.58
C SER A 567 25.94 8.21 -29.49
N ASP A 568 26.41 8.60 -28.30
CA ASP A 568 27.63 9.41 -28.09
C ASP A 568 28.73 8.71 -27.25
N GLY A 569 28.56 7.43 -26.91
CA GLY A 569 29.52 6.65 -26.12
C GLY A 569 29.54 6.98 -24.63
N SER A 570 28.55 7.72 -24.13
CA SER A 570 28.42 8.21 -22.76
C SER A 570 27.89 7.21 -21.73
N ILE A 571 27.68 5.94 -22.11
CA ILE A 571 27.26 4.87 -21.20
C ILE A 571 28.45 4.04 -20.71
N ASN A 572 28.60 3.94 -19.39
CA ASN A 572 29.77 3.32 -18.75
C ASN A 572 29.42 2.68 -17.39
N ASN A 573 30.14 1.63 -16.99
CA ASN A 573 29.96 0.95 -15.70
C ASN A 573 28.54 0.36 -15.46
N ILE A 574 27.84 -0.09 -16.50
CA ILE A 574 26.59 -0.85 -16.30
C ILE A 574 26.94 -2.31 -16.02
N ARG A 575 26.53 -2.83 -14.86
CA ARG A 575 26.62 -4.24 -14.53
C ARG A 575 25.25 -4.89 -14.68
N ILE A 576 25.19 -6.00 -15.41
CA ILE A 576 23.96 -6.78 -15.60
C ILE A 576 24.22 -8.20 -15.12
N THR A 577 23.51 -8.68 -14.09
CA THR A 577 23.77 -10.01 -13.50
C THR A 577 22.52 -10.75 -13.03
N GLY A 578 22.37 -12.04 -13.36
CA GLY A 578 21.28 -12.87 -12.85
C GLY A 578 19.88 -12.55 -13.41
N ASN A 579 19.77 -11.78 -14.49
CA ASN A 579 18.48 -11.42 -15.06
C ASN A 579 17.94 -12.54 -15.96
N GLN A 580 16.64 -12.81 -15.86
CA GLN A 580 15.91 -13.77 -16.67
C GLN A 580 15.15 -13.03 -17.77
N VAL A 581 15.65 -13.09 -19.01
CA VAL A 581 15.03 -12.40 -20.14
C VAL A 581 14.37 -13.41 -21.09
N SER A 582 13.07 -13.27 -21.37
CA SER A 582 12.33 -14.17 -22.27
C SER A 582 11.34 -13.44 -23.17
N GLY A 583 11.00 -14.02 -24.33
CA GLY A 583 10.11 -13.40 -25.32
C GLY A 583 10.80 -13.09 -26.66
N HIS A 584 10.39 -13.82 -27.70
CA HIS A 584 10.74 -13.76 -29.14
C HIS A 584 12.21 -13.54 -29.60
N LYS A 585 12.52 -14.12 -30.76
CA LYS A 585 13.84 -14.67 -31.15
C LYS A 585 14.99 -13.69 -31.45
N GLN A 586 14.82 -12.36 -31.42
CA GLN A 586 15.83 -11.49 -32.05
C GLN A 586 16.70 -10.65 -31.09
N TRP A 587 16.22 -10.16 -29.94
CA TRP A 587 17.05 -9.26 -29.10
C TRP A 587 16.69 -9.33 -27.60
N GLN A 588 17.20 -10.35 -26.88
CA GLN A 588 17.08 -10.42 -25.42
C GLN A 588 17.89 -9.30 -24.73
N PHE A 589 19.09 -9.06 -25.26
CA PHE A 589 19.92 -7.91 -24.94
C PHE A 589 20.21 -7.16 -26.23
N ASP A 590 19.85 -5.89 -26.27
CA ASP A 590 20.11 -5.00 -27.41
C ASP A 590 21.11 -3.93 -27.00
N PHE A 591 22.29 -3.97 -27.60
CA PHE A 591 23.37 -3.00 -27.41
C PHE A 591 23.56 -2.25 -28.71
N ASP A 592 22.91 -1.09 -28.81
CA ASP A 592 23.03 -0.22 -29.97
C ASP A 592 24.00 0.91 -29.60
N ILE A 593 25.31 0.63 -29.74
CA ILE A 593 26.40 1.59 -29.51
C ILE A 593 26.84 2.09 -30.88
N LEU A 594 26.34 3.26 -31.28
CA LEU A 594 26.48 3.76 -32.66
C LEU A 594 27.82 4.45 -32.95
N ASP A 595 28.64 4.73 -31.94
CA ASP A 595 29.95 5.38 -32.11
C ASP A 595 31.02 4.79 -31.16
N ASP A 596 31.85 3.88 -31.68
CA ASP A 596 32.95 3.21 -30.98
C ASP A 596 34.13 4.15 -30.66
N THR A 597 34.17 5.34 -31.27
CA THR A 597 35.41 6.14 -31.37
C THR A 597 35.94 6.68 -30.03
N ASN A 598 35.17 6.59 -28.95
CA ASN A 598 35.52 7.10 -27.61
C ASN A 598 35.77 6.03 -26.52
N GLY A 599 36.10 4.79 -26.85
CA GLY A 599 36.78 3.87 -25.91
C GLY A 599 36.03 3.48 -24.61
N GLY A 600 34.69 3.53 -24.61
CA GLY A 600 33.86 3.13 -23.46
C GLY A 600 33.81 1.60 -23.27
N THR A 601 34.69 1.05 -22.43
CA THR A 601 34.85 -0.40 -22.19
C THR A 601 34.14 -0.91 -20.92
N GLY A 602 33.04 -0.29 -20.49
CA GLY A 602 32.50 -0.46 -19.13
C GLY A 602 31.22 -1.30 -18.94
N ILE A 603 30.77 -2.10 -19.91
CA ILE A 603 29.57 -2.95 -19.75
C ILE A 603 29.99 -4.35 -19.29
N ASP A 604 29.61 -4.74 -18.07
CA ASP A 604 29.94 -6.03 -17.45
C ASP A 604 28.69 -6.92 -17.39
N ILE A 605 28.57 -7.84 -18.35
CA ILE A 605 27.46 -8.81 -18.43
C ILE A 605 27.96 -10.14 -17.85
N ARG A 606 27.46 -10.54 -16.68
CA ARG A 606 27.80 -11.83 -16.05
C ARG A 606 26.53 -12.59 -15.70
N ASP A 607 26.56 -13.91 -15.74
CA ASP A 607 25.50 -14.78 -15.20
C ASP A 607 24.06 -14.41 -15.62
N ASN A 608 23.87 -13.80 -16.80
CA ASN A 608 22.55 -13.62 -17.39
C ASN A 608 22.25 -14.85 -18.22
N TYR A 609 21.40 -15.70 -17.68
CA TYR A 609 21.03 -16.95 -18.32
C TYR A 609 19.90 -16.66 -19.30
N PRO A 610 20.03 -17.03 -20.59
CA PRO A 610 18.82 -17.40 -21.32
C PRO A 610 18.24 -18.56 -20.51
N VAL A 611 17.18 -18.29 -19.75
CA VAL A 611 16.47 -19.34 -19.00
C VAL A 611 16.18 -20.43 -20.03
N MET A 612 16.57 -21.68 -19.73
CA MET A 612 16.13 -22.83 -20.53
C MET A 612 14.64 -22.60 -20.79
N PRO A 613 14.21 -22.46 -22.06
CA PRO A 613 12.81 -22.24 -22.35
C PRO A 613 11.99 -23.26 -21.57
N HIS A 614 10.88 -22.85 -20.95
CA HIS A 614 10.08 -23.73 -20.08
C HIS A 614 9.80 -25.08 -20.76
N GLU A 615 9.64 -25.09 -22.08
CA GLU A 615 9.43 -26.29 -22.88
C GLU A 615 10.62 -27.27 -22.86
N VAL A 616 11.85 -26.79 -22.70
CA VAL A 616 13.05 -27.63 -22.52
C VAL A 616 13.02 -28.30 -21.16
N ARG A 617 12.65 -27.56 -20.10
CA ARG A 617 12.54 -28.11 -18.75
C ARG A 617 11.42 -29.15 -18.65
N ASP A 618 10.28 -28.85 -19.26
CA ASP A 618 9.15 -29.78 -19.32
C ASP A 618 9.51 -31.04 -20.11
N ALA A 619 10.18 -30.89 -21.26
CA ALA A 619 10.68 -32.02 -22.03
C ALA A 619 11.69 -32.88 -21.23
N ILE A 620 12.59 -32.25 -20.47
CA ILE A 620 13.55 -32.96 -19.60
C ILE A 620 12.81 -33.71 -18.49
N ALA A 621 11.85 -33.06 -17.82
CA ALA A 621 11.06 -33.68 -16.76
C ALA A 621 10.26 -34.87 -17.29
N ASP A 622 9.66 -34.73 -18.46
CA ASP A 622 8.93 -35.78 -19.14
C ASP A 622 9.85 -36.95 -19.54
N VAL A 623 11.03 -36.67 -20.13
CA VAL A 623 12.02 -37.70 -20.45
C VAL A 623 12.44 -38.45 -19.18
N LEU A 624 12.79 -37.73 -18.10
CA LEU A 624 13.12 -38.34 -16.81
C LEU A 624 11.97 -39.21 -16.27
N GLY A 625 10.72 -38.82 -16.52
CA GLY A 625 9.53 -39.61 -16.18
C GLY A 625 9.51 -41.00 -16.84
N GLU A 626 9.84 -41.10 -18.14
CA GLU A 626 9.89 -42.39 -18.86
C GLU A 626 11.10 -43.22 -18.46
N LEU A 627 12.24 -42.54 -18.28
CA LEU A 627 13.48 -43.19 -17.86
C LEU A 627 13.36 -43.79 -16.46
N GLY A 628 12.47 -43.26 -15.61
CA GLY A 628 12.30 -43.70 -14.23
C GLY A 628 13.54 -43.36 -13.40
N PRO A 629 14.14 -44.32 -12.64
CA PRO A 629 15.35 -44.08 -11.87
C PRO A 629 16.58 -43.96 -12.80
N ALA A 630 16.66 -42.85 -13.54
CA ALA A 630 17.80 -42.54 -14.39
C ALA A 630 19.07 -42.37 -13.53
N ASP A 631 20.14 -43.04 -13.95
CA ASP A 631 21.47 -42.97 -13.34
C ASP A 631 22.27 -41.76 -13.80
N GLY A 632 21.87 -41.15 -14.91
CA GLY A 632 22.36 -39.86 -15.37
C GLY A 632 21.58 -39.38 -16.60
N LEU A 633 21.39 -38.07 -16.70
CA LEU A 633 20.86 -37.39 -17.87
C LEU A 633 21.70 -36.15 -18.09
N TRP A 634 22.60 -36.23 -19.04
CA TRP A 634 23.55 -35.18 -19.31
C TRP A 634 23.13 -34.45 -20.56
N VAL A 635 22.77 -33.21 -20.32
CA VAL A 635 22.34 -32.27 -21.33
C VAL A 635 23.47 -31.25 -21.42
N CYS A 636 23.95 -30.96 -22.63
CA CYS A 636 25.03 -29.99 -22.84
C CYS A 636 24.59 -28.53 -22.56
N ILE A 637 23.91 -28.27 -21.45
CA ILE A 637 23.41 -26.96 -21.02
C ILE A 637 24.16 -26.52 -19.76
N ARG A 638 24.28 -25.19 -19.62
CA ARG A 638 25.03 -24.49 -18.58
C ARG A 638 24.15 -24.22 -17.36
N GLU A 639 24.59 -24.63 -16.17
CA GLU A 639 23.99 -24.13 -14.91
C GLU A 639 24.99 -23.45 -13.95
N ASP A 640 26.32 -23.70 -13.98
CA ASP A 640 27.17 -23.32 -12.82
C ASP A 640 28.67 -22.97 -13.03
N GLY A 641 29.11 -22.57 -14.23
CA GLY A 641 30.32 -21.73 -14.36
C GLY A 641 31.69 -22.42 -14.45
N GLY A 642 31.75 -23.75 -14.63
CA GLY A 642 32.96 -24.44 -15.09
C GLY A 642 32.81 -24.92 -16.53
N PHE A 643 33.66 -24.48 -17.46
CA PHE A 643 33.59 -24.91 -18.87
C PHE A 643 34.18 -26.30 -19.15
N ASN A 644 34.55 -27.05 -18.12
CA ASN A 644 35.13 -28.39 -18.25
C ASN A 644 34.18 -29.47 -17.73
N VAL A 645 32.90 -29.14 -17.46
CA VAL A 645 31.93 -30.03 -16.83
C VAL A 645 30.62 -30.01 -17.60
N VAL A 646 30.01 -31.18 -17.80
CA VAL A 646 28.62 -31.34 -18.30
C VAL A 646 27.76 -31.87 -17.17
N ALA A 647 26.79 -31.07 -16.74
CA ALA A 647 25.97 -31.36 -15.56
C ALA A 647 25.02 -32.54 -15.79
N ASP A 648 24.86 -33.36 -14.76
CA ASP A 648 23.81 -34.38 -14.69
C ASP A 648 22.52 -33.76 -14.13
N LEU A 649 21.45 -33.77 -14.92
CA LEU A 649 20.16 -33.21 -14.54
C LEU A 649 19.30 -34.18 -13.71
N THR A 650 19.80 -35.37 -13.40
CA THR A 650 19.13 -36.26 -12.45
C THR A 650 19.41 -35.83 -11.01
N ARG A 651 18.67 -36.43 -10.06
CA ARG A 651 18.92 -36.26 -8.63
C ARG A 651 20.30 -36.75 -8.15
N HIS A 652 21.06 -37.43 -9.01
CA HIS A 652 22.33 -38.05 -8.63
C HIS A 652 23.54 -37.11 -8.79
N GLY A 653 23.42 -36.00 -9.54
CA GLY A 653 24.48 -35.00 -9.68
C GLY A 653 25.79 -35.61 -10.19
N ARG A 654 25.70 -36.56 -11.12
CA ARG A 654 26.84 -37.29 -11.66
C ARG A 654 27.47 -36.61 -12.88
N ASP A 655 27.85 -35.34 -12.75
CA ASP A 655 28.46 -34.55 -13.82
C ASP A 655 29.67 -35.23 -14.51
N LEU A 656 29.79 -35.05 -15.83
CA LEU A 656 30.94 -35.52 -16.60
C LEU A 656 32.03 -34.45 -16.69
N ALA A 657 33.29 -34.88 -16.67
CA ALA A 657 34.43 -34.01 -16.98
C ALA A 657 34.74 -34.07 -18.48
N ALA A 658 34.77 -32.91 -19.14
CA ALA A 658 35.21 -32.78 -20.53
C ALA A 658 36.76 -32.80 -20.61
N SER A 659 37.29 -33.31 -21.73
CA SER A 659 38.74 -33.45 -21.96
C SER A 659 39.50 -32.12 -21.97
N LYS A 660 38.81 -31.04 -22.34
CA LYS A 660 39.25 -29.65 -22.32
C LYS A 660 38.04 -28.75 -22.09
N ASN A 661 38.26 -27.44 -22.08
CA ASN A 661 37.19 -26.46 -22.03
C ASN A 661 36.28 -26.64 -23.25
N LEU A 662 34.96 -26.70 -23.05
CA LEU A 662 33.97 -26.89 -24.11
C LEU A 662 34.02 -25.78 -25.18
N TRP A 663 34.56 -24.59 -24.87
CA TRP A 663 34.84 -23.53 -25.86
C TRP A 663 36.13 -23.72 -26.63
N ASP A 664 37.08 -24.46 -26.05
CA ASP A 664 38.33 -24.85 -26.71
C ASP A 664 38.14 -26.13 -27.53
N PHE A 665 36.90 -26.63 -27.66
CA PHE A 665 36.56 -27.60 -28.68
C PHE A 665 36.70 -26.90 -30.03
N ASP A 666 37.25 -27.59 -31.03
CA ASP A 666 37.64 -26.98 -32.31
C ASP A 666 36.48 -26.33 -33.08
N THR A 667 35.23 -26.62 -32.67
CA THR A 667 34.02 -25.93 -33.13
C THR A 667 33.21 -25.54 -31.90
N GLU A 668 32.88 -24.25 -31.80
CA GLU A 668 32.08 -23.72 -30.70
C GLU A 668 30.76 -24.48 -30.54
N PRO A 669 30.26 -24.66 -29.30
CA PRO A 669 28.94 -25.22 -29.05
C PRO A 669 27.89 -24.43 -29.85
N MET A 670 27.08 -25.14 -30.63
CA MET A 670 26.06 -24.53 -31.47
C MET A 670 24.68 -24.72 -30.84
N PHE A 671 23.79 -23.74 -31.07
CA PHE A 671 22.38 -23.82 -30.71
C PHE A 671 21.56 -24.24 -31.93
N LYS A 672 20.79 -25.32 -31.82
CA LYS A 672 19.85 -25.76 -32.86
C LYS A 672 18.49 -25.98 -32.22
N SER A 673 17.50 -25.25 -32.74
CA SER A 673 16.18 -25.16 -32.13
C SER A 673 16.27 -24.75 -30.65
N LYS A 674 15.92 -25.66 -29.72
CA LYS A 674 15.93 -25.43 -28.27
C LYS A 674 17.07 -26.16 -27.55
N GLY A 675 17.91 -26.91 -28.28
CA GLY A 675 19.02 -27.68 -27.72
C GLY A 675 20.40 -27.06 -27.98
N VAL A 676 21.33 -27.34 -27.06
CA VAL A 676 22.76 -27.10 -27.25
C VAL A 676 23.39 -28.41 -27.70
N PHE A 677 24.32 -28.34 -28.66
CA PHE A 677 25.06 -29.49 -29.11
C PHE A 677 26.55 -29.18 -29.26
N LEU A 678 27.35 -30.19 -28.99
CA LEU A 678 28.80 -30.18 -29.09
C LEU A 678 29.21 -30.84 -30.39
N THR A 679 30.28 -30.33 -31.01
CA THR A 679 30.88 -30.94 -32.19
C THR A 679 32.19 -31.58 -31.79
N PHE A 680 32.36 -32.83 -32.18
CA PHE A 680 33.54 -33.65 -31.93
C PHE A 680 34.31 -33.79 -33.25
N ASN A 681 35.63 -33.60 -33.22
CA ASN A 681 36.45 -33.60 -34.44
C ASN A 681 37.06 -34.98 -34.76
N GLY A 682 36.88 -35.99 -33.90
CA GLY A 682 37.50 -37.31 -34.03
C GLY A 682 38.95 -37.41 -33.56
N SER A 683 39.44 -36.52 -32.70
CA SER A 683 40.85 -36.46 -32.28
C SER A 683 41.06 -36.40 -30.77
N ASP A 684 40.40 -35.49 -30.06
CA ASP A 684 40.67 -35.28 -28.62
C ASP A 684 39.47 -34.77 -27.79
N GLU A 685 38.32 -34.50 -28.40
CA GLU A 685 37.10 -34.18 -27.64
C GLU A 685 36.45 -35.44 -27.08
N TYR A 686 36.34 -35.51 -25.76
CA TYR A 686 35.58 -36.55 -25.08
C TYR A 686 35.10 -36.06 -23.72
N MET A 687 34.21 -36.83 -23.11
CA MET A 687 33.77 -36.64 -21.74
C MET A 687 33.89 -37.95 -20.96
N SER A 688 34.25 -37.86 -19.68
CA SER A 688 34.47 -39.04 -18.84
C SER A 688 34.10 -38.77 -17.38
N ARG A 689 33.87 -39.83 -16.62
CA ARG A 689 33.69 -39.76 -15.17
C ARG A 689 34.25 -41.00 -14.50
N ALA A 690 34.95 -40.81 -13.39
CA ALA A 690 35.43 -41.91 -12.59
C ALA A 690 34.28 -42.78 -12.06
N ASP A 691 34.41 -44.10 -12.16
CA ASP A 691 33.36 -45.02 -11.73
C ASP A 691 33.40 -45.28 -10.21
N ALA A 692 33.15 -44.21 -9.46
CA ALA A 692 33.24 -44.23 -8.00
C ALA A 692 32.12 -45.07 -7.36
N GLY A 693 32.42 -46.34 -7.06
CA GLY A 693 31.49 -47.25 -6.41
C GLY A 693 30.57 -47.99 -7.38
N HIS A 694 31.03 -48.21 -8.62
CA HIS A 694 30.33 -49.02 -9.61
C HIS A 694 28.95 -48.48 -10.00
N LEU A 695 28.90 -47.16 -10.16
CA LEU A 695 27.69 -46.40 -10.45
C LEU A 695 27.13 -46.78 -11.82
N PHE A 696 28.01 -47.19 -12.73
CA PHE A 696 27.68 -47.52 -14.13
C PHE A 696 27.84 -49.00 -14.48
N SER A 697 27.93 -49.86 -13.46
CA SER A 697 27.86 -51.32 -13.62
C SER A 697 26.41 -51.81 -13.56
N PHE A 698 26.10 -52.74 -14.46
CA PHE A 698 24.81 -53.41 -14.57
C PHE A 698 24.92 -54.90 -14.25
N ALA A 699 25.92 -55.28 -13.48
CA ALA A 699 26.09 -56.63 -12.96
C ALA A 699 26.19 -56.62 -11.43
N ASN A 700 25.99 -57.78 -10.82
CA ASN A 700 26.31 -57.97 -9.42
C ASN A 700 27.84 -58.07 -9.18
N ALA A 701 28.27 -57.84 -7.94
CA ALA A 701 29.69 -57.91 -7.56
C ALA A 701 30.31 -59.31 -7.73
N ALA A 702 29.50 -60.34 -7.96
CA ALA A 702 29.93 -61.71 -8.14
C ALA A 702 30.07 -62.12 -9.62
N GLY A 703 29.71 -61.24 -10.58
CA GLY A 703 29.76 -61.51 -12.01
C GLY A 703 28.84 -62.64 -12.46
N ASN A 704 27.70 -62.82 -11.79
CA ASN A 704 26.81 -63.97 -12.03
C ASN A 704 25.38 -63.59 -12.41
N ASP A 705 25.01 -62.31 -12.34
CA ASP A 705 23.68 -61.84 -12.73
C ASP A 705 23.81 -60.45 -13.36
N ASP A 706 23.13 -60.28 -14.49
CA ASP A 706 22.94 -58.99 -15.12
C ASP A 706 21.69 -58.26 -14.61
N SER A 707 21.70 -56.94 -14.76
CA SER A 707 20.59 -56.03 -14.47
C SER A 707 20.16 -55.32 -15.74
N PRO A 708 18.86 -55.06 -15.93
CA PRO A 708 18.36 -54.33 -17.08
C PRO A 708 18.85 -52.88 -17.07
N PHE A 709 19.10 -52.33 -18.26
CA PHE A 709 19.46 -50.93 -18.42
C PHE A 709 19.13 -50.40 -19.82
N SER A 710 19.16 -49.08 -19.97
CA SER A 710 19.04 -48.42 -21.27
C SER A 710 19.97 -47.21 -21.39
N ILE A 711 20.46 -46.99 -22.60
CA ILE A 711 21.30 -45.87 -23.01
C ILE A 711 20.54 -45.07 -24.08
N ILE A 712 20.53 -43.76 -23.97
CA ILE A 712 19.93 -42.82 -24.93
C ILE A 712 21.05 -41.94 -25.47
N LEU A 713 21.13 -41.78 -26.79
CA LEU A 713 22.13 -40.97 -27.48
C LEU A 713 21.45 -40.11 -28.55
N ILE A 714 21.81 -38.83 -28.61
CA ILE A 714 21.36 -37.91 -29.67
C ILE A 714 22.58 -37.43 -30.43
N LEU A 715 22.67 -37.80 -31.71
CA LEU A 715 23.88 -37.61 -32.49
C LEU A 715 23.59 -37.31 -33.96
N SER A 716 24.56 -36.70 -34.65
CA SER A 716 24.56 -36.46 -36.09
C SER A 716 25.98 -36.70 -36.61
N PRO A 717 26.28 -37.92 -37.13
CA PRO A 717 27.62 -38.28 -37.54
C PRO A 717 28.10 -37.40 -38.69
N ALA A 718 29.35 -36.94 -38.66
CA ALA A 718 29.91 -36.23 -39.81
C ALA A 718 30.18 -37.19 -40.98
N ALA A 719 30.27 -36.65 -42.20
CA ALA A 719 30.73 -37.43 -43.36
C ALA A 719 32.13 -38.01 -43.11
N GLY A 720 32.27 -39.34 -43.18
CA GLY A 720 33.52 -40.05 -42.91
C GLY A 720 33.70 -40.52 -41.44
N ALA A 721 32.78 -40.16 -40.55
CA ALA A 721 32.77 -40.56 -39.14
C ALA A 721 32.17 -41.95 -38.86
N LEU A 722 31.73 -42.64 -39.91
CA LEU A 722 30.96 -43.87 -39.82
C LEU A 722 31.83 -45.12 -39.64
N ALA A 723 33.13 -45.00 -39.33
CA ALA A 723 33.99 -46.17 -39.21
C ALA A 723 34.66 -46.21 -37.83
N GLY A 724 34.21 -47.15 -36.99
CA GLY A 724 34.89 -47.54 -35.75
C GLY A 724 34.77 -46.54 -34.59
N ALA A 725 33.81 -45.62 -34.60
CA ALA A 725 33.68 -44.58 -33.58
C ALA A 725 32.94 -45.10 -32.33
N THR A 726 33.47 -44.84 -31.14
CA THR A 726 32.73 -45.15 -29.90
C THR A 726 31.75 -44.03 -29.59
N LEU A 727 30.55 -44.39 -29.11
CA LEU A 727 29.54 -43.41 -28.73
C LEU A 727 29.48 -43.24 -27.21
N LEU A 728 29.36 -44.35 -26.46
CA LEU A 728 29.37 -44.38 -25.00
C LEU A 728 29.90 -45.74 -24.51
N ALA A 729 30.81 -45.77 -23.54
CA ALA A 729 31.38 -47.03 -23.07
C ALA A 729 31.74 -47.09 -21.58
N LYS A 730 31.72 -48.29 -21.04
CA LYS A 730 32.47 -48.71 -19.86
C LYS A 730 33.41 -49.84 -20.27
N TYR A 731 34.54 -49.44 -20.84
CA TYR A 731 35.41 -50.33 -21.59
C TYR A 731 36.87 -49.90 -21.46
N GLU A 732 37.74 -50.81 -21.01
CA GLU A 732 39.19 -50.65 -21.08
C GLU A 732 39.86 -51.99 -21.43
N GLU A 733 40.56 -52.03 -22.56
CA GLU A 733 41.16 -53.25 -23.12
C GLU A 733 42.60 -53.46 -22.63
N ASN A 734 43.35 -52.38 -22.36
CA ASN A 734 44.74 -52.47 -21.94
C ASN A 734 44.89 -52.95 -20.48
N THR A 735 43.89 -52.67 -19.67
CA THR A 735 43.72 -53.28 -18.34
C THR A 735 42.39 -54.02 -18.37
N PRO A 736 42.36 -55.31 -18.75
CA PRO A 736 41.14 -56.05 -19.12
C PRO A 736 40.03 -55.83 -18.10
N SER A 737 39.14 -54.90 -18.44
CA SER A 737 38.05 -54.44 -17.61
C SER A 737 36.94 -53.87 -18.49
N ARG A 738 36.42 -54.67 -19.41
CA ARG A 738 35.33 -54.30 -20.31
C ARG A 738 34.03 -54.76 -19.69
N GLU A 739 33.03 -53.89 -19.69
CA GLU A 739 31.67 -54.23 -19.27
C GLU A 739 30.70 -54.05 -20.42
N TRP A 740 30.68 -52.87 -21.05
CA TRP A 740 29.78 -52.61 -22.16
C TRP A 740 30.28 -51.48 -23.05
N ILE A 741 29.88 -51.49 -24.32
CA ILE A 741 30.22 -50.46 -25.29
C ILE A 741 29.09 -50.29 -26.31
N VAL A 742 28.72 -49.05 -26.59
CA VAL A 742 27.88 -48.65 -27.73
C VAL A 742 28.76 -47.92 -28.72
N ARG A 743 28.85 -48.41 -29.95
CA ARG A 743 29.75 -47.86 -30.98
C ARG A 743 29.16 -47.95 -32.38
N ILE A 744 29.86 -47.35 -33.33
CA ILE A 744 29.64 -47.49 -34.77
C ILE A 744 30.78 -48.36 -35.30
N ASP A 745 30.44 -49.47 -35.95
CA ASP A 745 31.42 -50.42 -36.49
C ASP A 745 32.19 -49.83 -37.71
N ALA A 746 33.03 -50.62 -38.36
CA ALA A 746 33.78 -50.19 -39.54
C ALA A 746 32.91 -49.93 -40.79
N ASN A 747 31.67 -50.43 -40.81
CA ASN A 747 30.71 -50.29 -41.91
C ASN A 747 29.68 -49.15 -41.67
N GLY A 748 29.66 -48.55 -40.48
CA GLY A 748 28.69 -47.52 -40.11
C GLY A 748 27.50 -48.01 -39.31
N TYR A 749 27.50 -49.27 -38.91
CA TYR A 749 26.42 -49.94 -38.20
C TYR A 749 26.49 -49.58 -36.71
N PRO A 750 25.40 -49.08 -36.11
CA PRO A 750 25.36 -48.94 -34.67
C PRO A 750 25.27 -50.33 -34.05
N GLU A 751 26.17 -50.61 -33.10
CA GLU A 751 26.27 -51.89 -32.42
C GLU A 751 26.47 -51.68 -30.91
N VAL A 752 26.10 -52.71 -30.14
CA VAL A 752 26.32 -52.79 -28.71
C VAL A 752 26.93 -54.13 -28.35
N GLU A 753 27.91 -54.13 -27.45
CA GLU A 753 28.53 -55.31 -26.89
C GLU A 753 28.48 -55.23 -25.36
N LEU A 754 28.13 -56.35 -24.71
CA LEU A 754 28.16 -56.57 -23.26
C LEU A 754 29.17 -57.66 -22.97
N TYR A 755 30.19 -57.37 -22.17
CA TYR A 755 31.36 -58.22 -21.96
C TYR A 755 31.29 -59.01 -20.66
N ASP A 756 31.56 -60.31 -20.76
CA ASP A 756 31.99 -61.18 -19.68
C ASP A 756 33.53 -61.20 -19.73
N GLU A 757 34.16 -60.34 -18.93
CA GLU A 757 35.60 -60.11 -19.02
C GLU A 757 36.41 -61.35 -18.64
N SER A 758 36.00 -62.11 -17.62
CA SER A 758 36.74 -63.30 -17.19
C SER A 758 36.63 -64.46 -18.18
N ALA A 759 35.50 -64.59 -18.90
CA ALA A 759 35.37 -65.51 -20.01
C ALA A 759 36.03 -64.98 -21.30
N ASN A 760 36.25 -63.67 -21.39
CA ASN A 760 36.61 -62.97 -22.63
C ASN A 760 35.59 -63.25 -23.75
N GLU A 761 34.31 -63.21 -23.40
CA GLU A 761 33.18 -63.41 -24.29
C GLU A 761 32.24 -62.19 -24.21
N TYR A 762 31.41 -61.97 -25.23
CA TYR A 762 30.42 -60.88 -25.23
C TYR A 762 29.14 -61.30 -25.95
N ILE A 763 28.03 -60.67 -25.55
CA ILE A 763 26.75 -60.70 -26.25
C ILE A 763 26.41 -59.31 -26.77
N GLY A 764 25.49 -59.22 -27.73
CA GLY A 764 25.22 -57.94 -28.37
C GLY A 764 24.35 -58.04 -29.61
N ARG A 765 24.01 -56.88 -30.14
CA ARG A 765 23.18 -56.71 -31.34
C ARG A 765 23.70 -55.57 -32.18
N GLU A 766 23.40 -55.62 -33.47
CA GLU A 766 23.71 -54.56 -34.44
C GLU A 766 22.49 -54.28 -35.34
N ASP A 767 22.40 -53.05 -35.86
CA ASP A 767 21.58 -52.70 -37.03
C ASP A 767 22.51 -52.64 -38.24
N GLN A 768 22.38 -53.60 -39.17
CA GLN A 768 23.21 -53.67 -40.39
C GLN A 768 22.88 -52.58 -41.43
N THR A 769 22.25 -51.49 -41.00
CA THR A 769 22.01 -50.26 -41.75
C THR A 769 22.89 -49.13 -41.22
N ALA A 770 23.78 -48.61 -42.08
CA ALA A 770 24.66 -47.52 -41.68
C ALA A 770 23.88 -46.27 -41.25
N LEU A 771 24.37 -45.57 -40.23
CA LEU A 771 23.85 -44.25 -39.88
C LEU A 771 24.06 -43.26 -41.03
N THR A 772 23.09 -42.37 -41.25
CA THR A 772 23.18 -41.38 -42.32
C THR A 772 23.99 -40.18 -41.81
N ALA A 773 25.05 -39.81 -42.54
CA ALA A 773 25.83 -38.63 -42.22
C ALA A 773 24.98 -37.35 -42.25
N ASP A 774 25.37 -36.38 -41.42
CA ASP A 774 24.75 -35.06 -41.26
C ASP A 774 23.24 -35.10 -40.94
N THR A 775 22.78 -36.23 -40.40
CA THR A 775 21.38 -36.45 -40.02
C THR A 775 21.28 -36.71 -38.53
N TRP A 776 20.48 -35.89 -37.84
CA TRP A 776 20.19 -36.09 -36.42
C TRP A 776 19.42 -37.39 -36.24
N THR A 777 19.97 -38.26 -35.39
CA THR A 777 19.45 -39.57 -35.06
C THR A 777 19.35 -39.68 -33.54
N ILE A 778 18.22 -40.20 -33.06
CA ILE A 778 18.08 -40.61 -31.66
C ILE A 778 18.28 -42.13 -31.62
N LEU A 779 19.36 -42.55 -30.97
CA LEU A 779 19.69 -43.96 -30.78
C LEU A 779 19.40 -44.34 -29.34
N ILE A 780 18.57 -45.37 -29.13
CA ILE A 780 18.28 -45.92 -27.81
C ILE A 780 18.68 -47.39 -27.81
N VAL A 781 19.57 -47.77 -26.89
CA VAL A 781 19.93 -49.16 -26.65
C VAL A 781 19.27 -49.61 -25.36
N THR A 782 18.67 -50.78 -25.34
CA THR A 782 18.08 -51.35 -24.13
C THR A 782 18.46 -52.81 -23.95
N TYR A 783 18.55 -53.24 -22.70
CA TYR A 783 18.87 -54.60 -22.30
C TYR A 783 17.98 -55.02 -21.14
N ASP A 784 17.43 -56.24 -21.22
CA ASP A 784 16.51 -56.81 -20.25
C ASP A 784 17.17 -57.58 -19.09
N GLY A 785 18.50 -57.76 -19.14
CA GLY A 785 19.24 -58.56 -18.15
C GLY A 785 19.16 -60.07 -18.39
N SER A 786 18.77 -60.53 -19.58
CA SER A 786 18.54 -61.96 -19.87
C SER A 786 19.79 -62.80 -20.16
N GLU A 787 20.97 -62.19 -20.20
CA GLU A 787 22.26 -62.83 -20.54
C GLU A 787 22.28 -63.40 -21.97
N THR A 788 21.43 -62.88 -22.86
CA THR A 788 21.34 -63.28 -24.27
C THR A 788 21.30 -62.07 -25.20
N SER A 789 21.83 -62.23 -26.41
CA SER A 789 21.77 -61.19 -27.45
C SER A 789 20.34 -60.77 -27.80
N VAL A 790 19.36 -61.68 -27.72
CA VAL A 790 17.94 -61.38 -27.97
C VAL A 790 17.37 -60.39 -26.94
N GLY A 791 17.94 -60.33 -25.74
CA GLY A 791 17.55 -59.38 -24.71
C GLY A 791 18.03 -57.96 -24.97
N VAL A 792 18.97 -57.78 -25.90
CA VAL A 792 19.50 -56.48 -26.30
C VAL A 792 18.70 -55.97 -27.50
N LYS A 793 18.35 -54.68 -27.53
CA LYS A 793 17.61 -54.07 -28.65
C LYS A 793 18.16 -52.70 -28.97
N ILE A 794 18.11 -52.34 -30.25
CA ILE A 794 18.53 -51.02 -30.74
C ILE A 794 17.32 -50.35 -31.39
N TYR A 795 16.95 -49.18 -30.89
CA TYR A 795 15.95 -48.31 -31.49
C TYR A 795 16.61 -47.12 -32.15
N LYS A 796 16.23 -46.85 -33.39
CA LYS A 796 16.61 -45.70 -34.18
C LYS A 796 15.37 -44.88 -34.46
N ASP A 797 15.38 -43.64 -33.99
CA ASP A 797 14.25 -42.71 -34.10
C ASP A 797 12.92 -43.32 -33.60
N GLY A 798 12.99 -44.09 -32.52
CA GLY A 798 11.85 -44.71 -31.84
C GLY A 798 11.39 -46.04 -32.45
N VAL A 799 12.04 -46.53 -33.51
CA VAL A 799 11.74 -47.82 -34.16
C VAL A 799 12.84 -48.82 -33.86
N GLN A 800 12.50 -50.05 -33.45
CA GLN A 800 13.48 -51.11 -33.27
C GLN A 800 14.08 -51.50 -34.63
N VAL A 801 15.40 -51.48 -34.74
CA VAL A 801 16.15 -51.70 -35.98
C VAL A 801 17.20 -52.79 -35.91
N ASP A 802 17.52 -53.32 -34.72
CA ASP A 802 18.50 -54.40 -34.61
C ASP A 802 18.04 -55.65 -35.39
N ASP A 803 18.89 -56.16 -36.28
CA ASP A 803 18.55 -57.23 -37.22
C ASP A 803 19.54 -58.40 -37.24
N ALA A 804 20.68 -58.30 -36.55
CA ALA A 804 21.66 -59.37 -36.40
C ALA A 804 22.21 -59.51 -34.96
N ASP A 805 22.59 -60.74 -34.61
CA ASP A 805 23.34 -61.02 -33.38
C ASP A 805 24.79 -60.58 -33.55
N HIS A 806 25.30 -59.83 -32.59
CA HIS A 806 26.69 -59.38 -32.54
C HIS A 806 27.33 -59.90 -31.25
N GLN A 807 27.80 -61.14 -31.29
CA GLN A 807 28.28 -61.88 -30.12
C GLN A 807 29.53 -62.68 -30.43
N SER A 808 30.32 -62.99 -29.41
CA SER A 808 31.43 -63.92 -29.52
C SER A 808 30.93 -65.38 -29.60
N GLY A 809 31.82 -66.29 -30.05
CA GLY A 809 31.46 -67.69 -30.29
C GLY A 809 31.44 -68.58 -29.04
N GLY A 810 31.84 -68.08 -27.87
CA GLY A 810 31.86 -68.83 -26.62
C GLY A 810 30.59 -68.65 -25.77
N VAL A 811 30.71 -68.89 -24.46
CA VAL A 811 29.60 -68.83 -23.51
C VAL A 811 29.75 -67.59 -22.65
N TYR A 812 28.86 -66.63 -22.87
CA TYR A 812 28.66 -65.51 -21.98
C TYR A 812 27.87 -65.97 -20.74
N THR A 813 28.33 -65.57 -19.55
CA THR A 813 27.60 -65.85 -18.29
C THR A 813 26.91 -64.59 -17.79
N ALA A 814 27.67 -63.54 -17.48
CA ALA A 814 27.15 -62.24 -17.07
C ALA A 814 28.26 -61.19 -17.24
N MET A 815 27.88 -59.91 -17.23
CA MET A 815 28.84 -58.82 -17.07
C MET A 815 29.49 -58.91 -15.69
N GLU A 816 30.69 -58.34 -15.57
CA GLU A 816 31.39 -58.23 -14.30
C GLU A 816 31.39 -56.80 -13.80
N GLN A 817 31.26 -56.62 -12.48
CA GLN A 817 31.39 -55.32 -11.85
C GLN A 817 32.88 -54.97 -11.67
N LEU A 818 33.47 -54.35 -12.70
CA LEU A 818 34.87 -53.98 -12.77
C LEU A 818 35.06 -52.50 -12.48
N GLY A 819 36.32 -52.08 -12.36
CA GLY A 819 36.70 -50.71 -12.00
C GLY A 819 37.17 -49.79 -13.13
N PRO A 820 36.86 -50.01 -14.43
CA PRO A 820 37.17 -49.00 -15.42
C PRO A 820 36.30 -47.78 -15.15
N ASP A 821 36.84 -46.59 -15.38
CA ASP A 821 36.04 -45.37 -15.34
C ASP A 821 34.95 -45.43 -16.43
N LEU A 822 33.82 -44.74 -16.22
CA LEU A 822 32.90 -44.46 -17.33
C LEU A 822 33.66 -43.55 -18.30
N THR A 823 34.16 -44.18 -19.37
CA THR A 823 35.08 -43.57 -20.30
C THR A 823 34.34 -43.28 -21.58
N GLY A 824 34.26 -41.99 -21.91
CA GLY A 824 33.84 -41.53 -23.22
C GLY A 824 32.33 -41.55 -23.37
N ILE A 825 31.73 -40.36 -23.45
CA ILE A 825 31.08 -40.10 -24.72
C ILE A 825 32.22 -39.89 -25.73
N TYR A 826 32.21 -40.63 -26.83
CA TYR A 826 33.11 -40.39 -27.96
C TYR A 826 34.60 -40.73 -27.77
N ASN A 827 34.94 -41.70 -26.93
CA ASN A 827 36.30 -42.24 -26.83
C ASN A 827 36.28 -43.70 -26.37
N VAL A 828 37.11 -44.55 -26.98
CA VAL A 828 37.74 -45.67 -26.27
C VAL A 828 39.21 -45.36 -26.31
N ILE A 829 39.94 -45.65 -25.24
CA ILE A 829 41.20 -46.43 -25.27
C ILE A 829 42.08 -46.13 -24.06
N GLY A 830 42.86 -47.13 -23.63
CA GLY A 830 43.96 -47.02 -22.68
C GLY A 830 45.07 -46.05 -23.09
N GLY A 831 44.71 -44.77 -23.04
CA GLY A 831 45.51 -43.59 -23.28
C GLY A 831 45.04 -42.77 -24.49
N PRO A 832 45.18 -41.43 -24.46
CA PRO A 832 44.78 -40.51 -25.54
C PRO A 832 45.51 -40.71 -26.90
N ALA A 833 46.44 -41.66 -27.00
CA ALA A 833 47.29 -41.85 -28.18
C ALA A 833 46.72 -42.80 -29.25
N ASN A 834 45.63 -43.52 -28.99
CA ASN A 834 45.10 -44.53 -29.90
C ASN A 834 43.62 -44.34 -30.26
N GLY A 835 42.93 -43.32 -29.70
CA GLY A 835 41.47 -43.25 -29.51
C GLY A 835 40.58 -43.41 -30.75
N ASN A 836 39.49 -44.17 -30.61
CA ASN A 836 38.39 -44.29 -31.58
C ASN A 836 37.36 -43.17 -31.34
N PHE A 837 37.81 -41.93 -31.54
CA PHE A 837 37.00 -40.75 -31.29
C PHE A 837 35.90 -40.58 -32.34
N TYR A 838 34.75 -40.12 -31.91
CA TYR A 838 33.65 -39.80 -32.83
C TYR A 838 33.88 -38.43 -33.48
N THR A 839 33.45 -38.35 -34.75
CA THR A 839 33.41 -37.10 -35.50
C THR A 839 31.96 -36.75 -35.83
N GLY A 840 31.49 -35.58 -35.43
CA GLY A 840 30.11 -35.16 -35.68
C GLY A 840 29.53 -34.36 -34.53
N ALA A 841 28.23 -34.09 -34.59
CA ALA A 841 27.52 -33.39 -33.53
C ALA A 841 26.88 -34.39 -32.54
N GLY A 842 26.85 -34.01 -31.27
CA GLY A 842 26.16 -34.72 -30.19
C GLY A 842 25.43 -33.73 -29.29
N ALA A 843 24.17 -34.02 -28.95
CA ALA A 843 23.38 -33.15 -28.09
C ALA A 843 23.33 -33.70 -26.65
N TRP A 844 22.60 -34.79 -26.43
CA TRP A 844 22.29 -35.32 -25.11
C TRP A 844 22.57 -36.81 -25.05
N PHE A 845 22.76 -37.30 -23.84
CA PHE A 845 22.71 -38.73 -23.58
C PHE A 845 22.17 -39.00 -22.17
N GLY A 846 21.60 -40.18 -22.01
CA GLY A 846 20.98 -40.61 -20.77
C GLY A 846 21.26 -42.08 -20.49
N LEU A 847 21.23 -42.44 -19.22
CA LEU A 847 21.45 -43.79 -18.74
C LEU A 847 20.44 -44.12 -17.64
N THR A 848 19.81 -45.29 -17.70
CA THR A 848 18.84 -45.74 -16.69
C THR A 848 18.93 -47.24 -16.42
N ARG A 849 18.65 -47.68 -15.18
CA ARG A 849 18.62 -49.10 -14.75
C ARG A 849 17.29 -49.79 -15.08
N LYS A 850 16.77 -49.48 -16.26
CA LYS A 850 15.47 -49.94 -16.72
C LYS A 850 15.59 -50.35 -18.18
N GLU A 851 15.05 -51.52 -18.50
CA GLU A 851 14.75 -51.86 -19.89
C GLU A 851 13.57 -50.97 -20.34
N LEU A 852 13.78 -50.19 -21.39
CA LEU A 852 12.70 -49.41 -21.99
C LEU A 852 11.89 -50.31 -22.92
N SER A 853 10.58 -50.32 -22.71
CA SER A 853 9.66 -50.91 -23.68
C SER A 853 9.67 -50.13 -25.00
N ALA A 854 9.18 -50.75 -26.08
CA ALA A 854 9.10 -50.09 -27.39
C ALA A 854 8.28 -48.78 -27.33
N ASP A 855 7.20 -48.75 -26.55
CA ASP A 855 6.36 -47.56 -26.37
C ASP A 855 7.10 -46.46 -25.59
N GLU A 856 7.89 -46.82 -24.58
CA GLU A 856 8.69 -45.86 -23.82
C GLU A 856 9.84 -45.30 -24.65
N ALA A 857 10.53 -46.16 -25.43
CA ALA A 857 11.56 -45.73 -26.38
C ALA A 857 10.96 -44.75 -27.42
N TRP A 858 9.79 -45.06 -27.97
CA TRP A 858 9.05 -44.16 -28.86
C TRP A 858 8.71 -42.82 -28.19
N CYS A 859 8.16 -42.84 -26.97
CA CYS A 859 7.80 -41.63 -26.22
C CYS A 859 9.01 -40.73 -25.95
N VAL A 860 10.13 -41.31 -25.50
CA VAL A 860 11.39 -40.58 -25.30
C VAL A 860 11.83 -39.94 -26.62
N THR A 861 11.83 -40.70 -27.71
CA THR A 861 12.18 -40.17 -29.04
C THR A 861 11.30 -38.99 -29.45
N GLN A 862 9.97 -39.09 -29.34
CA GLN A 862 9.06 -38.00 -29.75
C GLN A 862 9.33 -36.69 -28.99
N ARG A 863 9.61 -36.78 -27.69
CA ARG A 863 9.91 -35.61 -26.85
C ARG A 863 11.25 -34.97 -27.24
N LEU A 864 12.25 -35.79 -27.50
CA LEU A 864 13.57 -35.33 -27.94
C LEU A 864 13.52 -34.73 -29.36
N GLN A 865 12.74 -35.30 -30.28
CA GLN A 865 12.54 -34.72 -31.62
C GLN A 865 11.88 -33.33 -31.54
N GLY A 866 10.85 -33.17 -30.71
CA GLY A 866 10.18 -31.88 -30.50
C GLY A 866 11.11 -30.80 -29.94
N LEU A 867 12.05 -31.19 -29.07
CA LEU A 867 13.10 -30.29 -28.57
C LEU A 867 14.09 -29.87 -29.68
N LEU A 868 14.58 -30.85 -30.44
CA LEU A 868 15.57 -30.62 -31.51
C LEU A 868 14.96 -29.93 -32.73
N GLY A 869 13.64 -29.93 -32.86
CA GLY A 869 12.91 -29.39 -34.01
C GLY A 869 13.21 -30.16 -35.30
N ILE A 870 13.37 -31.48 -35.20
CA ILE A 870 13.65 -32.39 -36.31
C ILE A 870 12.43 -33.21 -36.74
#